data_AF-A0A7W0KS99-F1
#
_entry.id   AF-A0A7W0KS99-F1
#
_cell.length_a   1.000
_cell.length_b   1.000
_cell.length_c   1.000
_cell.angle_alpha   90.00
_cell.angle_beta   90.00
_cell.angle_gamma   90.00
#
_symmetry.space_group_name_H-M   'P 1'
#
loop_
_entity.id
_entity.type
_entity.pdbx_description
1 polymer ?
#
loop_
_entity_poly.entity_id
_entity_poly.type
_entity_poly.pdbx_seq_one_letter_code
_entity_poly.pdbx_strand_id
1 'polypeptide(L)'
;MARQIEVDPANRRAHNTIAEAVEAAPPGSTIDIAPGIYSGPIIVDKPVHLRAEPGTVTAEARSAFTLHARGGGLGSSVTGVRFVGWDDHATVKVDGGGVRFVTCGFDSAKVDAVWIAEGGAAELVDCQIASGSGPGLAVHGSSLSLQGCSISTPGATSLTASDSQISLERCDFADMATNAMNLQKGVSGSVSDCTVRNSQSSDFPAIWAGEDCDVAFTRCELTGLRGTAFNFANKVRATVSSCTLTDVGMYGVALFSGAIVTVEDLTATGVARAGLQVEGASRLVVRGAQVAGSPNSALVLMKGAVAEVSGLRVRDVTQATIAVLGGQLDLTESTATHATGNVVKITDGGACRAVDFTVDVGEVDWPLFNVFAGCQLSLTRCRIEGGAESSVSHAGSSLSLTDTTIANSGGIGLNALGAQVRVERCRFTAVTRAIEVYEGCRMSVVGCRIDGGDTGLEVRGGAIVRVEDTTIERTRKRGVALTKAKLVLTGSSITDSGGAGIEVGDEASLEVRDLRISGCAGVGLTSSAPLELDPDAITFEANAKGNLQWPGRNARRADHSVEELMAELDALVGLVGVKTKIRSLLNLIQLRRREAELGRTTQPVTLHAVFTGPPGTGKTTVARLYGELLHAMGLLDSGRISEVTRADLVVGFIGQTATNTRAKVNEALGGVLFIDEAYALAQAGGSHTDFGEEAINELVPLMENHRHEIAIIVAGYTDEMVTFLDKNPGLKGRFAVTIEFPSYTNDELTEIFDRSVAAQQRTTTPDAHAAVRAHFEALPRNREFANGREVRRLLDAVVEAIANRVAESGDFSEESLSTIHPSDVKAALPTL
;
A
#
# COMPACT_ATOMS: atom_id res chain seq x y z
N MET A 1 -58.71 41.86 23.42
CA MET A 1 -57.55 42.47 24.12
C MET A 1 -56.80 41.34 24.82
N ALA A 2 -55.48 41.28 24.65
CA ALA A 2 -54.62 40.40 25.43
C ALA A 2 -54.84 40.65 26.93
N ARG A 3 -54.88 39.59 27.73
CA ARG A 3 -55.06 39.66 29.18
C ARG A 3 -53.88 38.99 29.89
N GLN A 4 -53.65 39.42 31.12
CA GLN A 4 -52.83 38.67 32.06
C GLN A 4 -53.75 37.73 32.83
N ILE A 5 -53.43 36.44 32.82
CA ILE A 5 -54.21 35.37 33.46
C ILE A 5 -53.28 34.67 34.44
N GLU A 6 -53.79 34.29 35.61
CA GLU A 6 -53.02 33.65 36.67
C GLU A 6 -53.48 32.19 36.83
N VAL A 7 -52.52 31.29 37.02
CA VAL A 7 -52.73 29.88 37.38
C VAL A 7 -52.08 29.66 38.75
N ASP A 8 -52.92 29.49 39.77
CA ASP A 8 -52.50 29.17 41.12
C ASP A 8 -53.63 28.40 41.83
N PRO A 9 -53.49 27.09 42.06
CA PRO A 9 -54.49 26.28 42.75
C PRO A 9 -54.79 26.76 44.19
N ALA A 10 -53.89 27.52 44.81
CA ALA A 10 -54.10 28.11 46.14
C ALA A 10 -54.91 29.42 46.10
N ASN A 11 -54.99 30.09 44.94
CA ASN A 11 -55.70 31.34 44.75
C ASN A 11 -57.09 31.10 44.14
N ARG A 12 -58.15 31.30 44.94
CA ARG A 12 -59.56 31.12 44.50
C ARG A 12 -60.00 32.01 43.33
N ARG A 13 -59.22 33.02 42.95
CA ARG A 13 -59.50 33.91 41.81
C ARG A 13 -58.70 33.55 40.55
N ALA A 14 -57.74 32.63 40.66
CA ALA A 14 -56.93 32.12 39.56
C ALA A 14 -57.54 30.84 38.97
N HIS A 15 -57.02 30.40 37.82
CA HIS A 15 -57.35 29.09 37.27
C HIS A 15 -56.63 27.98 38.06
N ASN A 16 -57.26 26.80 38.18
CA ASN A 16 -56.67 25.68 38.91
C ASN A 16 -55.69 24.86 38.04
N THR A 17 -55.82 24.92 36.71
CA THR A 17 -54.95 24.20 35.78
C THR A 17 -54.48 25.09 34.64
N ILE A 18 -53.33 24.74 34.06
CA ILE A 18 -52.79 25.43 32.88
C ILE A 18 -53.74 25.26 31.68
N ALA A 19 -54.33 24.07 31.52
CA ALA A 19 -55.25 23.77 30.43
C ALA A 19 -56.48 24.69 30.43
N GLU A 20 -57.13 24.86 31.59
CA GLU A 20 -58.28 25.77 31.74
C GLU A 20 -57.92 27.22 31.42
N ALA A 21 -56.74 27.68 31.85
CA ALA A 21 -56.27 29.03 31.58
C ALA A 21 -56.01 29.26 30.09
N VAL A 22 -55.39 28.29 29.40
CA VAL A 22 -55.14 28.37 27.95
C VAL A 22 -56.46 28.38 27.16
N GLU A 23 -57.42 27.55 27.55
CA GLU A 23 -58.75 27.52 26.91
C GLU A 23 -59.46 28.87 27.07
N ALA A 24 -59.46 29.45 28.28
CA ALA A 24 -60.10 30.73 28.56
C ALA A 24 -59.36 31.96 27.97
N ALA A 25 -58.08 31.84 27.65
CA ALA A 25 -57.25 32.96 27.20
C ALA A 25 -57.63 33.48 25.80
N PRO A 26 -57.85 34.80 25.63
CA PRO A 26 -57.85 35.41 24.30
C PRO A 26 -56.46 35.29 23.62
N PRO A 27 -56.38 35.24 22.27
CA PRO A 27 -55.09 35.27 21.56
C PRO A 27 -54.20 36.44 21.99
N GLY A 28 -52.90 36.17 22.15
CA GLY A 28 -51.86 37.10 22.60
C GLY A 28 -51.77 37.28 24.12
N SER A 29 -52.56 36.54 24.90
CA SER A 29 -52.55 36.68 26.37
C SER A 29 -51.32 36.04 27.02
N THR A 30 -50.92 36.58 28.17
CA THR A 30 -49.88 36.01 29.03
C THR A 30 -50.52 35.28 30.20
N ILE A 31 -50.07 34.07 30.45
CA ILE A 31 -50.54 33.18 31.52
C ILE A 31 -49.37 32.98 32.48
N ASP A 32 -49.47 33.59 33.67
CA ASP A 32 -48.50 33.46 34.76
C ASP A 32 -48.85 32.24 35.61
N ILE A 33 -47.88 31.37 35.84
CA ILE A 33 -48.08 30.06 36.46
C ILE A 33 -47.26 29.98 37.75
N ALA A 34 -47.95 29.89 38.89
CA ALA A 34 -47.32 29.74 40.19
C ALA A 34 -46.59 28.37 40.31
N PRO A 35 -45.55 28.25 41.15
CA PRO A 35 -44.82 26.99 41.35
C PRO A 35 -45.75 25.84 41.78
N GLY A 36 -45.60 24.68 41.15
CA GLY A 36 -46.47 23.53 41.40
C GLY A 36 -46.35 22.42 40.35
N ILE A 37 -47.12 21.35 40.57
CA ILE A 37 -47.27 20.24 39.62
C ILE A 37 -48.67 20.31 39.04
N TYR A 38 -48.76 20.35 37.71
CA TYR A 38 -49.98 20.51 36.95
C TYR A 38 -50.19 19.29 36.05
N SER A 39 -51.23 18.51 36.34
CA SER A 39 -51.55 17.31 35.57
C SER A 39 -52.59 17.59 34.49
N GLY A 40 -52.37 17.08 33.29
CA GLY A 40 -53.29 17.15 32.16
C GLY A 40 -52.67 17.75 30.89
N PRO A 41 -53.24 17.45 29.72
CA PRO A 41 -52.70 17.92 28.44
C PRO A 41 -52.95 19.43 28.25
N ILE A 42 -51.92 20.13 27.78
CA ILE A 42 -51.99 21.56 27.42
C ILE A 42 -52.10 21.66 25.89
N ILE A 43 -53.21 22.20 25.40
CA ILE A 43 -53.46 22.38 23.97
C ILE A 43 -53.27 23.86 23.61
N VAL A 44 -52.23 24.16 22.82
CA VAL A 44 -51.96 25.51 22.31
C VAL A 44 -52.42 25.58 20.87
N ASP A 45 -53.62 26.13 20.65
CA ASP A 45 -54.24 26.27 19.32
C ASP A 45 -54.41 27.73 18.85
N LYS A 46 -53.91 28.65 19.66
CA LYS A 46 -53.92 30.10 19.43
C LYS A 46 -52.65 30.71 20.06
N PRO A 47 -52.19 31.88 19.59
CA PRO A 47 -51.04 32.56 20.18
C PRO A 47 -51.25 32.84 21.67
N VAL A 48 -50.40 32.28 22.54
CA VAL A 48 -50.40 32.54 24.00
C VAL A 48 -48.99 32.46 24.57
N HIS A 49 -48.75 33.15 25.69
CA HIS A 49 -47.45 33.17 26.36
C HIS A 49 -47.57 32.55 27.76
N LEU A 50 -47.01 31.36 27.96
CA LEU A 50 -46.94 30.70 29.26
C LEU A 50 -45.66 31.14 29.98
N ARG A 51 -45.77 31.67 31.20
CA ARG A 51 -44.63 32.13 31.99
C ARG A 51 -44.69 31.53 33.39
N ALA A 52 -43.72 30.69 33.72
CA ALA A 52 -43.52 30.22 35.08
C ALA A 52 -43.03 31.37 35.97
N GLU A 53 -43.62 31.49 37.16
CA GLU A 53 -43.13 32.36 38.23
C GLU A 53 -41.86 31.76 38.89
N PRO A 54 -41.06 32.55 39.64
CA PRO A 54 -39.89 32.04 40.34
C PRO A 54 -40.20 30.82 41.23
N GLY A 55 -39.62 29.68 40.87
CA GLY A 55 -39.85 28.38 41.50
C GLY A 55 -39.97 27.27 40.45
N THR A 56 -40.33 26.07 40.87
CA THR A 56 -40.47 24.93 39.95
C THR A 56 -41.92 24.80 39.49
N VAL A 57 -42.16 24.91 38.18
CA VAL A 57 -43.42 24.59 37.52
C VAL A 57 -43.24 23.32 36.69
N THR A 58 -43.97 22.26 37.04
CA THR A 58 -43.95 20.99 36.32
C THR A 58 -45.31 20.73 35.70
N ALA A 59 -45.35 20.47 34.39
CA ALA A 59 -46.51 19.96 33.68
C ALA A 59 -46.31 18.48 33.35
N GLU A 60 -47.33 17.65 33.54
CA GLU A 60 -47.27 16.21 33.22
C GLU A 60 -48.59 15.68 32.62
N ALA A 61 -48.48 14.75 31.68
CA ALA A 61 -49.61 14.00 31.15
C ALA A 61 -49.23 12.53 30.93
N ARG A 62 -50.07 11.59 31.40
CA ARG A 62 -49.78 10.14 31.33
C ARG A 62 -50.22 9.47 30.02
N SER A 63 -51.33 9.92 29.43
CA SER A 63 -51.98 9.26 28.28
C SER A 63 -52.25 10.23 27.13
N ALA A 64 -51.43 11.28 27.03
CA ALA A 64 -51.48 12.30 25.98
C ALA A 64 -50.14 13.04 25.93
N PHE A 65 -49.91 13.86 24.90
CA PHE A 65 -48.83 14.85 24.92
C PHE A 65 -49.03 15.79 26.11
N THR A 66 -47.97 16.10 26.85
CA THR A 66 -48.05 17.07 27.96
C THR A 66 -48.36 18.46 27.41
N LEU A 67 -47.72 18.82 26.30
CA LEU A 67 -48.09 19.99 25.49
C LEU A 67 -48.24 19.59 24.03
N HIS A 68 -49.35 20.00 23.43
CA HIS A 68 -49.60 19.87 21.98
C HIS A 68 -49.89 21.26 21.40
N ALA A 69 -48.95 21.78 20.64
CA ALA A 69 -49.13 23.00 19.87
C ALA A 69 -49.62 22.67 18.46
N ARG A 70 -50.83 23.12 18.11
CA ARG A 70 -51.50 22.82 16.84
C ARG A 70 -52.09 24.07 16.19
N GLY A 71 -51.79 24.36 14.93
CA GLY A 71 -52.50 25.39 14.15
C GLY A 71 -51.81 26.77 14.01
N GLY A 72 -52.13 27.42 12.89
CA GLY A 72 -51.31 28.40 12.17
C GLY A 72 -51.22 29.83 12.72
N GLY A 73 -50.40 30.02 13.76
CA GLY A 73 -49.81 31.32 14.07
C GLY A 73 -48.42 31.15 14.69
N LEU A 74 -47.42 31.83 14.12
CA LEU A 74 -46.16 32.11 14.83
C LEU A 74 -46.48 33.03 16.02
N GLY A 75 -45.93 32.73 17.20
CA GLY A 75 -45.93 33.71 18.30
C GLY A 75 -46.31 33.17 19.68
N SER A 76 -46.59 31.88 19.85
CA SER A 76 -46.70 31.31 21.20
C SER A 76 -45.32 31.16 21.84
N SER A 77 -45.23 31.41 23.14
CA SER A 77 -44.00 31.15 23.90
C SER A 77 -44.27 30.45 25.21
N VAL A 78 -43.30 29.66 25.67
CA VAL A 78 -43.30 29.02 26.97
C VAL A 78 -41.99 29.33 27.66
N THR A 79 -42.03 29.78 28.91
CA THR A 79 -40.84 30.12 29.68
C THR A 79 -40.84 29.46 31.04
N GLY A 80 -39.76 28.74 31.37
CA GLY A 80 -39.49 28.21 32.72
C GLY A 80 -40.33 27.00 33.14
N VAL A 81 -40.98 26.30 32.21
CA VAL A 81 -41.81 25.12 32.51
C VAL A 81 -41.01 23.83 32.28
N ARG A 82 -41.11 22.88 33.22
CA ARG A 82 -40.61 21.51 33.08
C ARG A 82 -41.74 20.60 32.61
N PHE A 83 -41.58 19.95 31.47
CA PHE A 83 -42.52 18.99 30.92
C PHE A 83 -42.05 17.56 31.18
N VAL A 84 -42.92 16.71 31.72
CA VAL A 84 -42.63 15.32 32.03
C VAL A 84 -43.56 14.40 31.25
N GLY A 85 -42.99 13.61 30.34
CA GLY A 85 -43.68 12.61 29.54
C GLY A 85 -43.40 11.18 29.99
N TRP A 86 -44.37 10.30 29.74
CA TRP A 86 -44.35 8.91 30.18
C TRP A 86 -44.17 7.96 28.98
N ASP A 87 -45.13 7.09 28.70
CA ASP A 87 -44.89 5.90 27.86
C ASP A 87 -45.56 5.93 26.48
N ASP A 88 -46.73 6.56 26.32
CA ASP A 88 -47.55 6.35 25.10
C ASP A 88 -47.45 7.48 24.06
N HIS A 89 -46.94 8.66 24.45
CA HIS A 89 -46.92 9.86 23.61
C HIS A 89 -45.70 10.73 23.90
N ALA A 90 -45.15 11.35 22.86
CA ALA A 90 -44.10 12.35 23.01
C ALA A 90 -44.43 13.38 24.10
N THR A 91 -43.42 13.90 24.80
CA THR A 91 -43.66 14.83 25.92
C THR A 91 -44.27 16.14 25.40
N VAL A 92 -43.70 16.67 24.32
CA VAL A 92 -44.22 17.84 23.60
C VAL A 92 -44.36 17.52 22.12
N LYS A 93 -45.50 17.89 21.53
CA LYS A 93 -45.74 17.83 20.09
C LYS A 93 -46.01 19.21 19.51
N VAL A 94 -45.41 19.51 18.37
CA VAL A 94 -45.67 20.71 17.56
C VAL A 94 -46.07 20.30 16.15
N ASP A 95 -47.29 20.65 15.71
CA ASP A 95 -47.76 20.47 14.34
C ASP A 95 -48.49 21.73 13.79
N GLY A 96 -48.17 22.13 12.55
CA GLY A 96 -48.90 23.21 11.85
C GLY A 96 -48.86 24.61 12.49
N GLY A 97 -47.79 24.97 13.22
CA GLY A 97 -47.61 26.26 13.91
C GLY A 97 -46.20 26.40 14.52
N GLY A 98 -45.91 27.55 15.17
CA GLY A 98 -44.59 27.85 15.71
C GLY A 98 -44.59 28.17 17.22
N VAL A 99 -43.71 27.53 18.00
CA VAL A 99 -43.58 27.78 19.45
C VAL A 99 -42.13 28.04 19.85
N ARG A 100 -41.94 29.09 20.67
CA ARG A 100 -40.65 29.40 21.30
C ARG A 100 -40.63 28.94 22.76
N PHE A 101 -39.72 28.05 23.10
CA PHE A 101 -39.44 27.62 24.48
C PHE A 101 -38.18 28.31 24.99
N VAL A 102 -38.24 28.86 26.20
CA VAL A 102 -37.12 29.57 26.83
C VAL A 102 -36.91 29.02 28.24
N THR A 103 -35.72 28.55 28.57
CA THR A 103 -35.38 27.99 29.90
C THR A 103 -36.31 26.86 30.35
N CYS A 104 -36.80 26.05 29.40
CA CYS A 104 -37.72 24.95 29.66
C CYS A 104 -36.97 23.61 29.83
N GLY A 105 -37.55 22.70 30.61
CA GLY A 105 -37.06 21.33 30.76
C GLY A 105 -37.99 20.33 30.06
N PHE A 106 -37.43 19.30 29.44
CA PHE A 106 -38.18 18.23 28.78
C PHE A 106 -37.62 16.89 29.25
N ASP A 107 -38.39 16.14 30.03
CA ASP A 107 -38.00 14.81 30.50
C ASP A 107 -38.94 13.77 29.91
N SER A 108 -38.39 12.82 29.15
CA SER A 108 -39.13 11.66 28.66
C SER A 108 -38.52 10.35 29.11
N ALA A 109 -39.37 9.38 29.49
CA ALA A 109 -38.91 8.05 29.86
C ALA A 109 -38.64 7.17 28.62
N LYS A 110 -39.62 7.02 27.72
CA LYS A 110 -39.57 6.02 26.64
C LYS A 110 -39.74 6.54 25.22
N VAL A 111 -40.25 7.75 25.06
CA VAL A 111 -40.74 8.32 23.81
C VAL A 111 -40.00 9.61 23.51
N ASP A 112 -40.36 10.29 22.42
CA ASP A 112 -39.71 11.54 22.05
C ASP A 112 -39.92 12.62 23.12
N ALA A 113 -38.87 13.34 23.52
CA ALA A 113 -39.06 14.47 24.43
C ALA A 113 -39.73 15.65 23.69
N VAL A 114 -39.32 15.93 22.46
CA VAL A 114 -40.00 16.90 21.59
C VAL A 114 -40.14 16.34 20.18
N TRP A 115 -41.38 16.29 19.69
CA TRP A 115 -41.70 15.87 18.33
C TRP A 115 -42.30 17.02 17.53
N ILE A 116 -41.59 17.43 16.47
CA ILE A 116 -42.02 18.46 15.52
C ILE A 116 -42.44 17.75 14.24
N ALA A 117 -43.73 17.68 14.02
CA ALA A 117 -44.34 17.06 12.85
C ALA A 117 -44.58 18.10 11.74
N GLU A 118 -44.85 17.60 10.54
CA GLU A 118 -44.92 18.36 9.28
C GLU A 118 -45.60 19.74 9.41
N GLY A 119 -44.93 20.78 8.89
CA GLY A 119 -45.38 22.16 8.96
C GLY A 119 -45.20 22.82 10.33
N GLY A 120 -44.57 22.14 11.30
CA GLY A 120 -44.23 22.68 12.60
C GLY A 120 -42.94 23.53 12.61
N ALA A 121 -42.84 24.42 13.59
CA ALA A 121 -41.62 25.16 13.89
C ALA A 121 -41.40 25.24 15.40
N ALA A 122 -40.19 24.92 15.86
CA ALA A 122 -39.83 25.13 17.27
C ALA A 122 -38.52 25.89 17.40
N GLU A 123 -38.49 26.85 18.31
CA GLU A 123 -37.28 27.53 18.76
C GLU A 123 -37.09 27.21 20.25
N LEU A 124 -35.97 26.63 20.64
CA LEU A 124 -35.64 26.32 22.02
C LEU A 124 -34.39 27.11 22.41
N VAL A 125 -34.49 27.90 23.48
CA VAL A 125 -33.42 28.75 23.99
C VAL A 125 -33.12 28.40 25.43
N ASP A 126 -31.88 28.04 25.73
CA ASP A 126 -31.39 27.66 27.06
C ASP A 126 -32.22 26.52 27.70
N CYS A 127 -32.68 25.58 26.87
CA CYS A 127 -33.53 24.47 27.31
C CYS A 127 -32.73 23.20 27.64
N GLN A 128 -33.27 22.38 28.53
CA GLN A 128 -32.70 21.09 28.91
C GLN A 128 -33.59 19.96 28.37
N ILE A 129 -33.03 19.05 27.59
CA ILE A 129 -33.73 17.89 27.03
C ILE A 129 -33.09 16.61 27.54
N ALA A 130 -33.88 15.76 28.20
CA ALA A 130 -33.47 14.45 28.69
C ALA A 130 -34.44 13.38 28.19
N SER A 131 -33.91 12.29 27.62
CA SER A 131 -34.73 11.14 27.21
C SER A 131 -34.08 9.81 27.56
N GLY A 132 -34.86 8.89 28.12
CA GLY A 132 -34.40 7.56 28.53
C GLY A 132 -34.14 6.65 27.34
N SER A 133 -35.17 6.29 26.56
CA SER A 133 -35.05 5.36 25.42
C SER A 133 -35.65 5.85 24.09
N GLY A 134 -36.39 6.96 24.09
CA GLY A 134 -36.88 7.59 22.87
C GLY A 134 -35.95 8.70 22.39
N PRO A 135 -36.06 9.18 21.14
CA PRO A 135 -35.26 10.32 20.68
C PRO A 135 -35.41 11.55 21.59
N GLY A 136 -34.35 12.34 21.74
CA GLY A 136 -34.49 13.63 22.44
C GLY A 136 -35.41 14.58 21.64
N LEU A 137 -35.09 14.75 20.37
CA LEU A 137 -35.78 15.62 19.42
C LEU A 137 -36.04 14.85 18.13
N ALA A 138 -37.27 14.86 17.65
CA ALA A 138 -37.65 14.32 16.33
C ALA A 138 -38.28 15.41 15.47
N VAL A 139 -37.74 15.63 14.27
CA VAL A 139 -38.15 16.71 13.35
C VAL A 139 -38.43 16.15 11.97
N HIS A 140 -39.64 16.35 11.47
CA HIS A 140 -40.06 15.82 10.16
C HIS A 140 -40.83 16.87 9.37
N GLY A 141 -40.38 17.18 8.14
CA GLY A 141 -41.06 18.16 7.27
C GLY A 141 -41.19 19.56 7.86
N SER A 142 -40.22 19.99 8.67
CA SER A 142 -40.39 21.08 9.65
C SER A 142 -39.14 21.93 9.87
N SER A 143 -39.19 22.87 10.83
CA SER A 143 -38.04 23.68 11.23
C SER A 143 -37.73 23.62 12.73
N LEU A 144 -36.44 23.54 13.06
CA LEU A 144 -35.94 23.53 14.43
C LEU A 144 -34.81 24.54 14.60
N SER A 145 -34.91 25.39 15.62
CA SER A 145 -33.80 26.20 16.12
C SER A 145 -33.50 25.85 17.57
N LEU A 146 -32.24 25.54 17.88
CA LEU A 146 -31.73 25.38 19.24
C LEU A 146 -30.63 26.42 19.51
N GLN A 147 -30.70 27.07 20.66
CA GLN A 147 -29.69 28.01 21.13
C GLN A 147 -29.37 27.76 22.61
N GLY A 148 -28.13 27.41 22.96
CA GLY A 148 -27.76 27.24 24.37
C GLY A 148 -28.35 25.99 25.05
N CYS A 149 -28.84 25.02 24.29
CA CYS A 149 -29.55 23.87 24.83
C CYS A 149 -28.60 22.73 25.23
N SER A 150 -28.94 21.98 26.28
CA SER A 150 -28.25 20.75 26.68
C SER A 150 -29.14 19.53 26.45
N ILE A 151 -28.62 18.50 25.79
CA ILE A 151 -29.35 17.29 25.42
C ILE A 151 -28.61 16.06 25.95
N SER A 152 -29.31 15.20 26.71
CA SER A 152 -28.78 13.94 27.23
C SER A 152 -29.70 12.76 26.93
N THR A 153 -29.19 11.73 26.24
CA THR A 153 -30.01 10.59 25.77
C THR A 153 -29.32 9.23 25.95
N PRO A 154 -29.18 8.73 27.20
CA PRO A 154 -28.41 7.52 27.52
C PRO A 154 -28.87 6.21 26.87
N GLY A 155 -30.10 6.15 26.36
CA GLY A 155 -30.64 4.97 25.65
C GLY A 155 -31.08 5.24 24.22
N ALA A 156 -30.81 6.42 23.64
CA ALA A 156 -31.34 6.80 22.33
C ALA A 156 -30.49 7.80 21.54
N THR A 157 -30.97 8.15 20.35
CA THR A 157 -30.47 9.25 19.52
C THR A 157 -30.92 10.60 20.07
N SER A 158 -30.04 11.61 20.09
CA SER A 158 -30.40 12.93 20.62
C SER A 158 -31.28 13.75 19.67
N LEU A 159 -30.93 13.84 18.39
CA LEU A 159 -31.71 14.51 17.35
C LEU A 159 -31.87 13.61 16.12
N THR A 160 -33.10 13.41 15.67
CA THR A 160 -33.42 12.85 14.35
C THR A 160 -34.17 13.88 13.51
N ALA A 161 -33.76 14.05 12.26
CA ALA A 161 -34.38 15.01 11.35
C ALA A 161 -34.56 14.43 9.94
N SER A 162 -35.68 14.73 9.28
CA SER A 162 -35.92 14.46 7.85
C SER A 162 -36.71 15.59 7.20
N ASP A 163 -36.39 15.91 5.95
CA ASP A 163 -37.06 16.93 5.13
C ASP A 163 -37.24 18.27 5.87
N SER A 164 -36.22 18.69 6.62
CA SER A 164 -36.32 19.75 7.62
C SER A 164 -35.17 20.77 7.57
N GLN A 165 -35.45 21.97 8.07
CA GLN A 165 -34.46 23.02 8.29
C GLN A 165 -34.00 23.02 9.75
N ILE A 166 -32.68 23.01 9.99
CA ILE A 166 -32.12 23.04 11.35
C ILE A 166 -31.15 24.20 11.57
N SER A 167 -31.18 24.81 12.74
CA SER A 167 -30.19 25.80 13.19
C SER A 167 -29.82 25.51 14.63
N LEU A 168 -28.61 25.03 14.88
CA LEU A 168 -28.13 24.63 16.19
C LEU A 168 -26.95 25.52 16.59
N GLU A 169 -27.06 26.28 17.67
CA GLU A 169 -26.01 27.18 18.14
C GLU A 169 -25.72 26.95 19.63
N ARG A 170 -24.44 26.84 20.02
CA ARG A 170 -24.02 26.70 21.44
C ARG A 170 -24.74 25.58 22.19
N CYS A 171 -24.94 24.43 21.55
CA CYS A 171 -25.63 23.29 22.16
C CYS A 171 -24.65 22.20 22.64
N ASP A 172 -24.95 21.53 23.75
CA ASP A 172 -24.19 20.39 24.28
C ASP A 172 -25.00 19.09 24.11
N PHE A 173 -24.45 18.12 23.38
CA PHE A 173 -25.01 16.78 23.21
C PHE A 173 -24.14 15.79 23.98
N ALA A 174 -24.70 15.16 25.01
CA ALA A 174 -23.93 14.32 25.92
C ALA A 174 -24.57 12.96 26.17
N ASP A 175 -23.71 11.97 26.41
CA ASP A 175 -24.08 10.66 26.94
C ASP A 175 -25.13 9.95 26.08
N MET A 176 -24.96 9.96 24.75
CA MET A 176 -25.86 9.31 23.80
C MET A 176 -25.56 7.83 23.61
N ALA A 177 -26.61 6.99 23.54
CA ALA A 177 -26.46 5.58 23.20
C ALA A 177 -25.98 5.38 21.75
N THR A 178 -26.52 6.18 20.82
CA THR A 178 -26.31 6.06 19.38
C THR A 178 -25.78 7.38 18.80
N ASN A 179 -26.57 8.12 18.01
CA ASN A 179 -26.16 9.37 17.36
C ASN A 179 -26.49 10.57 18.26
N ALA A 180 -25.64 11.59 18.23
CA ALA A 180 -26.07 12.93 18.63
C ALA A 180 -27.01 13.52 17.56
N MET A 181 -26.66 13.33 16.28
CA MET A 181 -27.46 13.82 15.16
C MET A 181 -27.59 12.73 14.09
N ASN A 182 -28.83 12.34 13.80
CA ASN A 182 -29.19 11.48 12.68
C ASN A 182 -29.98 12.30 11.66
N LEU A 183 -29.26 12.90 10.71
CA LEU A 183 -29.84 13.72 9.65
C LEU A 183 -30.14 12.83 8.44
N GLN A 184 -31.42 12.55 8.24
CA GLN A 184 -31.92 11.71 7.16
C GLN A 184 -32.18 12.57 5.92
N LYS A 185 -32.95 12.03 4.97
CA LYS A 185 -33.23 12.66 3.69
C LYS A 185 -33.60 14.14 3.80
N GLY A 186 -33.01 14.97 2.93
CA GLY A 186 -33.49 16.33 2.65
C GLY A 186 -33.30 17.33 3.80
N VAL A 187 -32.44 17.04 4.79
CA VAL A 187 -32.14 18.00 5.86
C VAL A 187 -31.16 19.06 5.38
N SER A 188 -31.42 20.32 5.72
CA SER A 188 -30.45 21.40 5.51
C SER A 188 -30.36 22.35 6.68
N GLY A 189 -29.24 23.04 6.82
CA GLY A 189 -29.03 23.96 7.94
C GLY A 189 -27.59 24.07 8.44
N SER A 190 -27.45 24.64 9.63
CA SER A 190 -26.14 24.90 10.25
C SER A 190 -26.09 24.47 11.71
N VAL A 191 -24.90 24.01 12.11
CA VAL A 191 -24.54 23.62 13.47
C VAL A 191 -23.28 24.37 13.83
N SER A 192 -23.34 25.26 14.83
CA SER A 192 -22.20 26.10 15.21
C SER A 192 -21.96 26.17 16.71
N ASP A 193 -20.69 26.16 17.10
CA ASP A 193 -20.27 26.30 18.50
C ASP A 193 -20.86 25.20 19.42
N CYS A 194 -21.11 24.02 18.85
CA CYS A 194 -21.73 22.89 19.56
C CYS A 194 -20.69 21.89 20.05
N THR A 195 -20.98 21.25 21.19
CA THR A 195 -20.17 20.15 21.74
C THR A 195 -20.94 18.83 21.62
N VAL A 196 -20.25 17.76 21.26
CA VAL A 196 -20.78 16.38 21.25
C VAL A 196 -19.82 15.48 22.00
N ARG A 197 -20.29 14.80 23.04
CA ARG A 197 -19.42 14.02 23.92
C ARG A 197 -20.02 12.70 24.41
N ASN A 198 -19.15 11.71 24.61
CA ASN A 198 -19.46 10.42 25.25
C ASN A 198 -20.48 9.55 24.47
N SER A 199 -20.13 9.09 23.26
CA SER A 199 -21.01 8.15 22.54
C SER A 199 -20.75 6.70 22.96
N GLN A 200 -21.81 5.93 23.17
CA GLN A 200 -21.70 4.58 23.74
C GLN A 200 -21.53 3.46 22.70
N SER A 201 -21.92 3.70 21.44
CA SER A 201 -21.84 2.69 20.38
C SER A 201 -20.74 2.99 19.37
N SER A 202 -20.08 1.92 18.90
CA SER A 202 -19.17 1.95 17.75
C SER A 202 -19.88 1.78 16.41
N ASP A 203 -21.12 1.26 16.42
CA ASP A 203 -21.87 0.91 15.20
C ASP A 203 -22.56 2.13 14.59
N PHE A 204 -22.78 3.17 15.40
CA PHE A 204 -23.41 4.42 14.99
C PHE A 204 -22.39 5.57 15.04
N PRO A 205 -22.35 6.45 14.03
CA PRO A 205 -21.56 7.67 14.10
C PRO A 205 -22.19 8.67 15.08
N ALA A 206 -21.39 9.57 15.65
CA ALA A 206 -21.94 10.67 16.45
C ALA A 206 -22.83 11.58 15.59
N ILE A 207 -22.38 11.90 14.37
CA ILE A 207 -23.14 12.66 13.38
C ILE A 207 -23.24 11.86 12.09
N TRP A 208 -24.47 11.50 11.72
CA TRP A 208 -24.82 10.95 10.42
C TRP A 208 -25.55 12.01 9.60
N ALA A 209 -25.18 12.18 8.34
CA ALA A 209 -26.04 12.85 7.36
C ALA A 209 -26.11 12.04 6.06
N GLY A 210 -27.32 11.85 5.53
CA GLY A 210 -27.57 11.04 4.35
C GLY A 210 -28.66 11.59 3.43
N GLU A 211 -28.61 11.18 2.16
CA GLU A 211 -29.63 11.42 1.11
C GLU A 211 -29.99 12.91 0.92
N ASP A 212 -29.26 13.57 0.03
CA ASP A 212 -29.53 14.96 -0.38
C ASP A 212 -29.53 16.00 0.76
N CYS A 213 -28.86 15.72 1.89
CA CYS A 213 -28.62 16.74 2.91
C CYS A 213 -27.66 17.83 2.42
N ASP A 214 -27.84 19.04 2.94
CA ASP A 214 -26.96 20.20 2.74
C ASP A 214 -26.72 20.93 4.06
N VAL A 215 -25.63 20.57 4.75
CA VAL A 215 -25.40 20.95 6.16
C VAL A 215 -23.99 21.47 6.44
N ALA A 216 -23.89 22.51 7.27
CA ALA A 216 -22.61 23.08 7.68
C ALA A 216 -22.37 22.91 9.19
N PHE A 217 -21.18 22.44 9.56
CA PHE A 217 -20.69 22.34 10.93
C PHE A 217 -19.53 23.32 11.12
N THR A 218 -19.60 24.20 12.10
CA THR A 218 -18.61 25.27 12.31
C THR A 218 -18.23 25.38 13.78
N ARG A 219 -16.93 25.33 14.11
CA ARG A 219 -16.45 25.44 15.51
C ARG A 219 -17.10 24.42 16.46
N CYS A 220 -17.29 23.19 15.99
CA CYS A 220 -17.83 22.11 16.81
C CYS A 220 -16.70 21.29 17.44
N GLU A 221 -16.91 20.86 18.69
CA GLU A 221 -16.00 19.97 19.43
C GLU A 221 -16.65 18.61 19.64
N LEU A 222 -15.98 17.55 19.17
CA LEU A 222 -16.47 16.17 19.26
C LEU A 222 -15.43 15.33 20.02
N THR A 223 -15.80 14.81 21.19
CA THR A 223 -14.86 14.15 22.11
C THR A 223 -15.39 12.84 22.71
N GLY A 224 -14.51 11.86 22.93
CA GLY A 224 -14.85 10.61 23.64
C GLY A 224 -15.92 9.81 22.90
N LEU A 225 -15.72 9.59 21.60
CA LEU A 225 -16.69 8.92 20.73
C LEU A 225 -16.25 7.48 20.46
N ARG A 226 -17.12 6.49 20.66
CA ARG A 226 -16.80 5.10 20.30
C ARG A 226 -16.91 4.81 18.80
N GLY A 227 -17.79 5.52 18.10
CA GLY A 227 -18.03 5.39 16.67
C GLY A 227 -17.23 6.37 15.81
N THR A 228 -17.73 6.61 14.61
CA THR A 228 -17.19 7.65 13.70
C THR A 228 -17.70 9.04 14.13
N ALA A 229 -16.88 10.08 14.03
CA ALA A 229 -17.33 11.42 14.42
C ALA A 229 -18.32 12.01 13.39
N PHE A 230 -17.89 12.19 12.15
CA PHE A 230 -18.73 12.62 11.03
C PHE A 230 -18.84 11.54 9.97
N ASN A 231 -20.06 11.16 9.60
CA ASN A 231 -20.31 10.23 8.50
C ASN A 231 -21.31 10.83 7.51
N PHE A 232 -20.86 10.97 6.26
CA PHE A 232 -21.61 11.58 5.16
C PHE A 232 -21.80 10.56 4.03
N ALA A 233 -23.05 10.29 3.66
CA ALA A 233 -23.36 9.28 2.65
C ALA A 233 -24.45 9.73 1.68
N ASN A 234 -24.59 9.04 0.54
CA ASN A 234 -25.71 9.17 -0.40
C ASN A 234 -25.89 10.60 -0.93
N LYS A 235 -24.85 11.12 -1.62
CA LYS A 235 -24.85 12.43 -2.33
C LYS A 235 -25.05 13.67 -1.45
N VAL A 236 -24.75 13.55 -0.15
CA VAL A 236 -24.75 14.70 0.77
C VAL A 236 -23.73 15.75 0.36
N ARG A 237 -24.09 17.02 0.56
CA ARG A 237 -23.17 18.16 0.57
C ARG A 237 -22.97 18.61 2.02
N ALA A 238 -21.72 18.69 2.46
CA ALA A 238 -21.43 19.17 3.80
C ALA A 238 -20.17 20.02 3.88
N THR A 239 -20.13 20.92 4.86
CA THR A 239 -18.92 21.67 5.24
C THR A 239 -18.59 21.41 6.70
N VAL A 240 -17.34 21.11 7.01
CA VAL A 240 -16.82 20.97 8.38
C VAL A 240 -15.69 21.98 8.56
N SER A 241 -15.95 23.07 9.29
CA SER A 241 -15.03 24.20 9.40
C SER A 241 -14.63 24.48 10.85
N SER A 242 -13.33 24.64 11.11
CA SER A 242 -12.78 24.97 12.44
C SER A 242 -13.21 23.98 13.55
N CYS A 243 -13.41 22.71 13.21
CA CYS A 243 -13.87 21.69 14.16
C CYS A 243 -12.69 20.96 14.82
N THR A 244 -12.91 20.46 16.04
CA THR A 244 -11.94 19.65 16.78
C THR A 244 -12.52 18.28 17.08
N LEU A 245 -11.74 17.23 16.79
CA LEU A 245 -12.05 15.83 17.08
C LEU A 245 -11.01 15.28 18.04
N THR A 246 -11.45 14.67 19.14
CA THR A 246 -10.56 14.05 20.12
C THR A 246 -11.10 12.70 20.56
N ASP A 247 -10.23 11.69 20.65
CA ASP A 247 -10.56 10.34 21.13
C ASP A 247 -11.76 9.72 20.40
N VAL A 248 -11.54 9.39 19.11
CA VAL A 248 -12.56 8.84 18.21
C VAL A 248 -12.24 7.38 17.90
N GLY A 249 -13.16 6.46 18.25
CA GLY A 249 -12.96 5.01 18.17
C GLY A 249 -13.00 4.42 16.77
N MET A 250 -13.51 5.15 15.78
CA MET A 250 -13.49 4.76 14.37
C MET A 250 -12.83 5.84 13.50
N TYR A 251 -13.57 6.45 12.56
CA TYR A 251 -13.06 7.47 11.64
C TYR A 251 -13.37 8.88 12.14
N GLY A 252 -12.51 9.84 11.80
CA GLY A 252 -12.79 11.25 12.08
C GLY A 252 -13.91 11.77 11.16
N VAL A 253 -13.61 11.89 9.87
CA VAL A 253 -14.60 12.23 8.83
C VAL A 253 -14.61 11.15 7.78
N ALA A 254 -15.78 10.55 7.53
CA ALA A 254 -15.94 9.47 6.57
C ALA A 254 -17.00 9.81 5.50
N LEU A 255 -16.66 9.60 4.23
CA LEU A 255 -17.48 9.91 3.06
C LEU A 255 -17.78 8.65 2.25
N PHE A 256 -19.05 8.44 1.93
CA PHE A 256 -19.52 7.28 1.17
C PHE A 256 -20.54 7.67 0.10
N SER A 257 -20.76 6.76 -0.86
CA SER A 257 -21.90 6.81 -1.78
C SER A 257 -22.12 8.17 -2.48
N GLY A 258 -21.03 8.79 -2.94
CA GLY A 258 -21.08 10.02 -3.74
C GLY A 258 -21.21 11.32 -2.94
N ALA A 259 -20.87 11.31 -1.65
CA ALA A 259 -20.84 12.52 -0.83
C ALA A 259 -19.80 13.55 -1.33
N ILE A 260 -20.08 14.83 -1.16
CA ILE A 260 -19.19 15.95 -1.49
C ILE A 260 -19.00 16.78 -0.22
N VAL A 261 -17.79 16.76 0.35
CA VAL A 261 -17.53 17.42 1.63
C VAL A 261 -16.33 18.35 1.52
N THR A 262 -16.47 19.54 2.09
CA THR A 262 -15.36 20.48 2.31
C THR A 262 -14.98 20.47 3.78
N VAL A 263 -13.69 20.32 4.06
CA VAL A 263 -13.11 20.37 5.40
C VAL A 263 -12.15 21.56 5.45
N GLU A 264 -12.36 22.47 6.39
CA GLU A 264 -11.53 23.65 6.58
C GLU A 264 -11.06 23.72 8.05
N ASP A 265 -9.76 23.88 8.29
CA ASP A 265 -9.16 24.02 9.62
C ASP A 265 -9.60 22.95 10.65
N LEU A 266 -9.58 21.67 10.24
CA LEU A 266 -9.89 20.54 11.12
C LEU A 266 -8.69 20.15 11.99
N THR A 267 -8.90 19.93 13.29
CA THR A 267 -7.93 19.24 14.15
C THR A 267 -8.49 17.91 14.61
N ALA A 268 -7.76 16.81 14.37
CA ALA A 268 -8.16 15.47 14.77
C ALA A 268 -7.03 14.76 15.50
N THR A 269 -7.26 14.41 16.78
CA THR A 269 -6.26 13.76 17.64
C THR A 269 -6.80 12.48 18.25
N GLY A 270 -6.03 11.40 18.24
CA GLY A 270 -6.45 10.13 18.86
C GLY A 270 -7.59 9.44 18.12
N VAL A 271 -7.54 9.45 16.78
CA VAL A 271 -8.52 8.74 15.93
C VAL A 271 -8.02 7.32 15.66
N ALA A 272 -8.75 6.30 16.10
CA ALA A 272 -8.31 4.91 16.07
C ALA A 272 -8.22 4.29 14.66
N ARG A 273 -8.98 4.81 13.68
CA ARG A 273 -8.86 4.44 12.26
C ARG A 273 -8.27 5.60 11.45
N ALA A 274 -8.90 5.98 10.34
CA ALA A 274 -8.45 7.09 9.52
C ALA A 274 -9.00 8.43 10.05
N GLY A 275 -8.16 9.46 10.10
CA GLY A 275 -8.61 10.83 10.35
C GLY A 275 -9.65 11.27 9.32
N LEU A 276 -9.35 11.03 8.04
CA LEU A 276 -10.20 11.29 6.88
C LEU A 276 -10.30 10.02 6.02
N GLN A 277 -11.51 9.59 5.69
CA GLN A 277 -11.75 8.47 4.78
C GLN A 277 -12.73 8.84 3.67
N VAL A 278 -12.41 8.46 2.43
CA VAL A 278 -13.25 8.71 1.26
C VAL A 278 -13.41 7.44 0.46
N GLU A 279 -14.64 7.09 0.13
CA GLU A 279 -14.98 5.88 -0.63
C GLU A 279 -15.97 6.13 -1.78
N GLY A 280 -15.87 5.30 -2.82
CA GLY A 280 -16.75 5.31 -3.97
C GLY A 280 -16.61 6.61 -4.75
N ALA A 281 -17.67 7.05 -5.42
CA ALA A 281 -17.66 8.29 -6.22
C ALA A 281 -17.67 9.59 -5.39
N SER A 282 -17.23 9.54 -4.13
CA SER A 282 -17.24 10.67 -3.21
C SER A 282 -16.06 11.62 -3.44
N ARG A 283 -16.23 12.89 -3.08
CA ARG A 283 -15.25 13.96 -3.28
C ARG A 283 -14.98 14.70 -1.98
N LEU A 284 -13.71 14.86 -1.66
CA LEU A 284 -13.24 15.59 -0.47
C LEU A 284 -12.39 16.78 -0.90
N VAL A 285 -12.67 17.96 -0.34
CA VAL A 285 -11.79 19.13 -0.44
C VAL A 285 -11.32 19.47 0.96
N VAL A 286 -9.99 19.57 1.17
CA VAL A 286 -9.40 19.94 2.45
C VAL A 286 -8.60 21.23 2.30
N ARG A 287 -8.85 22.20 3.18
CA ARG A 287 -8.09 23.45 3.32
C ARG A 287 -7.63 23.60 4.76
N GLY A 288 -6.45 23.10 5.05
CA GLY A 288 -5.92 23.05 6.42
C GLY A 288 -6.54 21.90 7.22
N ALA A 289 -5.74 20.91 7.57
CA ALA A 289 -6.13 19.89 8.53
C ALA A 289 -4.91 19.39 9.31
N GLN A 290 -5.11 19.08 10.59
CA GLN A 290 -4.09 18.49 11.45
C GLN A 290 -4.58 17.14 11.94
N VAL A 291 -3.84 16.08 11.65
CA VAL A 291 -4.15 14.73 12.15
C VAL A 291 -2.97 14.22 12.96
N ALA A 292 -3.22 13.80 14.21
CA ALA A 292 -2.16 13.38 15.12
C ALA A 292 -2.53 12.18 15.98
N GLY A 293 -1.54 11.30 16.22
CA GLY A 293 -1.69 10.18 17.16
C GLY A 293 -2.71 9.14 16.70
N SER A 294 -2.85 8.95 15.38
CA SER A 294 -3.71 7.93 14.80
C SER A 294 -2.91 6.65 14.55
N PRO A 295 -3.27 5.49 15.14
CA PRO A 295 -2.53 4.25 14.95
C PRO A 295 -2.69 3.64 13.53
N ASN A 296 -3.54 4.23 12.69
CA ASN A 296 -3.77 3.76 11.33
C ASN A 296 -3.27 4.78 10.29
N SER A 297 -4.16 5.61 9.74
CA SER A 297 -3.85 6.51 8.63
C SER A 297 -4.39 7.92 8.94
N ALA A 298 -3.78 8.97 8.38
CA ALA A 298 -4.39 10.30 8.42
C ALA A 298 -5.44 10.46 7.32
N LEU A 299 -5.14 9.96 6.11
CA LEU A 299 -6.02 10.05 4.95
C LEU A 299 -6.07 8.71 4.21
N VAL A 300 -7.28 8.23 3.91
CA VAL A 300 -7.51 7.03 3.09
C VAL A 300 -8.47 7.36 1.96
N LEU A 301 -8.04 7.11 0.72
CA LEU A 301 -8.87 7.20 -0.48
C LEU A 301 -9.06 5.81 -1.07
N MET A 302 -10.30 5.35 -1.14
CA MET A 302 -10.64 4.06 -1.74
C MET A 302 -10.99 4.22 -3.23
N LYS A 303 -11.29 3.10 -3.89
CA LYS A 303 -11.56 3.04 -5.33
C LYS A 303 -12.65 4.04 -5.75
N GLY A 304 -12.30 4.89 -6.72
CA GLY A 304 -13.19 5.91 -7.29
C GLY A 304 -13.25 7.22 -6.52
N ALA A 305 -12.65 7.29 -5.33
CA ALA A 305 -12.62 8.51 -4.52
C ALA A 305 -11.67 9.55 -5.11
N VAL A 306 -12.03 10.82 -4.94
CA VAL A 306 -11.19 11.95 -5.36
C VAL A 306 -11.02 12.90 -4.18
N ALA A 307 -9.78 13.34 -3.93
CA ALA A 307 -9.52 14.36 -2.94
C ALA A 307 -8.54 15.44 -3.45
N GLU A 308 -8.89 16.69 -3.14
CA GLU A 308 -8.02 17.86 -3.29
C GLU A 308 -7.66 18.34 -1.88
N VAL A 309 -6.39 18.26 -1.52
CA VAL A 309 -5.92 18.48 -0.16
C VAL A 309 -4.83 19.53 -0.15
N SER A 310 -5.05 20.61 0.60
CA SER A 310 -4.07 21.66 0.83
C SER A 310 -3.86 21.85 2.33
N GLY A 311 -2.60 22.04 2.77
CA GLY A 311 -2.30 22.34 4.17
C GLY A 311 -2.50 21.18 5.14
N LEU A 312 -2.35 19.92 4.71
CA LEU A 312 -2.46 18.77 5.60
C LEU A 312 -1.18 18.59 6.42
N ARG A 313 -1.30 18.61 7.75
CA ARG A 313 -0.21 18.35 8.69
C ARG A 313 -0.46 17.06 9.44
N VAL A 314 0.48 16.12 9.34
CA VAL A 314 0.36 14.81 9.99
C VAL A 314 1.54 14.55 10.92
N ARG A 315 1.23 14.02 12.11
CA ARG A 315 2.25 13.56 13.07
C ARG A 315 1.83 12.28 13.77
N ASP A 316 2.81 11.48 14.19
CA ASP A 316 2.61 10.31 15.06
C ASP A 316 1.59 9.30 14.49
N VAL A 317 1.75 8.94 13.22
CA VAL A 317 0.91 7.95 12.53
C VAL A 317 1.70 6.68 12.25
N THR A 318 1.15 5.52 12.63
CA THR A 318 1.95 4.29 12.70
C THR A 318 1.84 3.34 11.51
N GLN A 319 0.79 3.43 10.68
CA GLN A 319 0.70 2.67 9.42
C GLN A 319 1.00 3.57 8.21
N ALA A 320 0.24 3.43 7.13
CA ALA A 320 0.35 4.32 5.97
C ALA A 320 -0.24 5.69 6.33
N THR A 321 0.61 6.72 6.39
CA THR A 321 0.17 8.09 6.73
C THR A 321 -0.91 8.56 5.77
N ILE A 322 -0.67 8.38 4.47
CA ILE A 322 -1.64 8.59 3.40
C ILE A 322 -1.74 7.31 2.57
N ALA A 323 -2.95 6.76 2.44
CA ALA A 323 -3.21 5.57 1.63
C ALA A 323 -4.15 5.91 0.47
N VAL A 324 -3.67 5.68 -0.77
CA VAL A 324 -4.44 5.86 -2.01
C VAL A 324 -4.68 4.49 -2.64
N LEU A 325 -5.83 3.90 -2.35
CA LEU A 325 -6.24 2.54 -2.70
C LEU A 325 -7.23 2.61 -3.88
N GLY A 326 -6.73 2.86 -5.09
CA GLY A 326 -7.54 3.05 -6.30
C GLY A 326 -8.25 4.41 -6.40
N GLY A 327 -7.92 5.36 -5.52
CA GLY A 327 -8.39 6.75 -5.54
C GLY A 327 -7.47 7.71 -6.30
N GLN A 328 -7.83 8.98 -6.32
CA GLN A 328 -7.07 10.08 -6.93
C GLN A 328 -6.83 11.18 -5.89
N LEU A 329 -5.57 11.55 -5.68
CA LEU A 329 -5.17 12.58 -4.72
C LEU A 329 -4.37 13.70 -5.41
N ASP A 330 -4.81 14.94 -5.24
CA ASP A 330 -3.97 16.14 -5.41
C ASP A 330 -3.65 16.71 -4.02
N LEU A 331 -2.37 16.73 -3.66
CA LEU A 331 -1.85 17.12 -2.35
C LEU A 331 -0.92 18.31 -2.49
N THR A 332 -1.20 19.39 -1.78
CA THR A 332 -0.43 20.64 -1.84
C THR A 332 -0.06 21.15 -0.45
N GLU A 333 1.09 21.81 -0.32
CA GLU A 333 1.50 22.56 0.89
C GLU A 333 1.35 21.76 2.19
N SER A 334 1.78 20.50 2.18
CA SER A 334 1.50 19.54 3.25
C SER A 334 2.78 19.07 3.94
N THR A 335 2.64 18.51 5.15
CA THR A 335 3.76 18.03 5.95
C THR A 335 3.45 16.70 6.64
N ALA A 336 4.37 15.75 6.61
CA ALA A 336 4.30 14.50 7.40
C ALA A 336 5.56 14.36 8.25
N THR A 337 5.38 14.15 9.57
CA THR A 337 6.47 13.99 10.53
C THR A 337 6.24 12.82 11.47
N HIS A 338 7.31 12.23 12.02
CA HIS A 338 7.22 11.14 13.00
C HIS A 338 6.30 9.96 12.59
N ALA A 339 6.26 9.63 11.29
CA ALA A 339 5.55 8.45 10.81
C ALA A 339 6.45 7.21 10.94
N THR A 340 5.87 6.06 11.29
CA THR A 340 6.62 4.79 11.42
C THR A 340 6.31 3.77 10.32
N GLY A 341 5.38 4.08 9.42
CA GLY A 341 5.07 3.28 8.23
C GLY A 341 5.30 4.06 6.94
N ASN A 342 4.69 3.62 5.83
CA ASN A 342 4.75 4.38 4.59
C ASN A 342 4.17 5.79 4.81
N VAL A 343 4.80 6.82 4.28
CA VAL A 343 4.23 8.17 4.27
C VAL A 343 3.14 8.26 3.21
N VAL A 344 3.41 7.72 2.01
CA VAL A 344 2.40 7.57 0.96
C VAL A 344 2.43 6.15 0.42
N LYS A 345 1.29 5.46 0.44
CA LYS A 345 1.11 4.15 -0.19
C LYS A 345 0.06 4.25 -1.29
N ILE A 346 0.38 3.74 -2.48
CA ILE A 346 -0.53 3.78 -3.63
C ILE A 346 -0.71 2.38 -4.22
N THR A 347 -1.96 1.90 -4.28
CA THR A 347 -2.33 0.59 -4.82
C THR A 347 -3.54 0.70 -5.76
N ASP A 348 -3.89 -0.41 -6.40
CA ASP A 348 -5.15 -0.59 -7.14
C ASP A 348 -5.41 0.43 -8.26
N GLY A 349 -4.33 0.86 -8.93
CA GLY A 349 -4.38 1.86 -10.01
C GLY A 349 -4.60 3.29 -9.50
N GLY A 350 -4.36 3.55 -8.22
CA GLY A 350 -4.44 4.87 -7.64
C GLY A 350 -3.39 5.84 -8.19
N ALA A 351 -3.64 7.14 -8.04
CA ALA A 351 -2.70 8.18 -8.42
C ALA A 351 -2.59 9.26 -7.33
N CYS A 352 -1.37 9.75 -7.13
CA CYS A 352 -1.09 10.86 -6.25
C CYS A 352 -0.21 11.89 -6.96
N ARG A 353 -0.65 13.15 -6.93
CA ARG A 353 0.15 14.31 -7.28
C ARG A 353 0.41 15.10 -6.00
N ALA A 354 1.68 15.26 -5.63
CA ALA A 354 2.08 16.07 -4.48
C ALA A 354 2.95 17.25 -4.92
N VAL A 355 2.62 18.43 -4.41
CA VAL A 355 3.32 19.69 -4.68
C VAL A 355 3.64 20.39 -3.37
N ASP A 356 4.89 20.83 -3.17
CA ASP A 356 5.33 21.48 -1.92
C ASP A 356 5.06 20.60 -0.68
N PHE A 357 5.35 19.30 -0.79
CA PHE A 357 5.17 18.32 0.29
C PHE A 357 6.49 18.07 1.03
N THR A 358 6.49 18.28 2.35
CA THR A 358 7.64 18.03 3.22
C THR A 358 7.44 16.77 4.05
N VAL A 359 8.38 15.84 3.95
CA VAL A 359 8.44 14.60 4.72
C VAL A 359 9.71 14.64 5.55
N ASP A 360 9.55 14.60 6.86
CA ASP A 360 10.66 14.53 7.83
C ASP A 360 10.36 13.44 8.85
N VAL A 361 10.83 12.24 8.53
CA VAL A 361 10.60 11.04 9.32
C VAL A 361 11.96 10.38 9.56
N GLY A 362 12.11 9.71 10.70
CA GLY A 362 13.38 9.07 11.05
C GLY A 362 13.70 7.85 10.17
N GLU A 363 14.46 6.93 10.73
CA GLU A 363 14.63 5.62 10.11
C GLU A 363 13.32 4.83 10.20
N VAL A 364 12.79 4.48 9.02
CA VAL A 364 11.57 3.69 8.84
C VAL A 364 11.92 2.46 8.02
N ASP A 365 11.56 1.28 8.52
CA ASP A 365 11.87 -0.03 7.92
C ASP A 365 11.12 -0.32 6.59
N TRP A 366 10.36 0.65 6.08
CA TRP A 366 9.53 0.53 4.89
C TRP A 366 9.83 1.69 3.93
N PRO A 367 9.47 1.58 2.64
CA PRO A 367 9.62 2.68 1.71
C PRO A 367 8.75 3.87 2.14
N LEU A 368 9.29 5.10 2.18
CA LEU A 368 8.46 6.25 2.57
C LEU A 368 7.34 6.48 1.55
N PHE A 369 7.65 6.41 0.25
CA PHE A 369 6.68 6.36 -0.82
C PHE A 369 6.70 4.96 -1.43
N ASN A 370 5.59 4.23 -1.33
CA ASN A 370 5.47 2.87 -1.85
C ASN A 370 4.38 2.79 -2.91
N VAL A 371 4.77 2.65 -4.17
CA VAL A 371 3.88 2.72 -5.33
C VAL A 371 3.89 1.40 -6.10
N PHE A 372 2.73 0.74 -6.15
CA PHE A 372 2.56 -0.57 -6.74
C PHE A 372 2.23 -0.52 -8.25
N ALA A 373 2.29 -1.67 -8.90
CA ALA A 373 1.98 -1.84 -10.32
C ALA A 373 0.68 -1.16 -10.75
N GLY A 374 0.72 -0.51 -11.93
CA GLY A 374 -0.40 0.24 -12.49
C GLY A 374 -0.66 1.62 -11.87
N CYS A 375 -0.01 1.98 -10.75
CA CYS A 375 -0.24 3.24 -10.05
C CYS A 375 0.64 4.38 -10.58
N GLN A 376 0.31 5.62 -10.22
CA GLN A 376 1.02 6.83 -10.67
C GLN A 376 1.42 7.73 -9.50
N LEU A 377 2.61 8.34 -9.61
CA LEU A 377 3.10 9.30 -8.63
C LEU A 377 3.76 10.51 -9.32
N SER A 378 3.41 11.72 -8.89
CA SER A 378 4.07 12.96 -9.28
C SER A 378 4.49 13.74 -8.04
N LEU A 379 5.77 14.11 -7.95
CA LEU A 379 6.33 14.91 -6.85
C LEU A 379 6.95 16.18 -7.43
N THR A 380 6.54 17.35 -6.96
CA THR A 380 7.05 18.65 -7.42
C THR A 380 7.38 19.56 -6.25
N ARG A 381 8.61 20.08 -6.19
CA ARG A 381 9.10 20.91 -5.07
C ARG A 381 8.96 20.26 -3.69
N CYS A 382 9.13 18.94 -3.64
CA CYS A 382 9.03 18.19 -2.38
C CYS A 382 10.39 18.09 -1.67
N ARG A 383 10.35 17.92 -0.35
CA ARG A 383 11.52 17.59 0.47
C ARG A 383 11.25 16.30 1.22
N ILE A 384 12.10 15.30 1.05
CA ILE A 384 11.96 13.98 1.66
C ILE A 384 13.21 13.69 2.45
N GLU A 385 13.09 13.59 3.77
CA GLU A 385 14.15 13.26 4.70
C GLU A 385 13.84 11.95 5.42
N GLY A 386 14.82 11.04 5.44
CA GLY A 386 14.73 9.74 6.10
C GLY A 386 14.43 8.54 5.19
N GLY A 387 14.16 7.41 5.85
CA GLY A 387 13.92 6.09 5.25
C GLY A 387 15.10 5.14 5.39
N ALA A 388 14.89 3.96 5.99
CA ALA A 388 15.92 2.94 6.16
C ALA A 388 16.03 2.04 4.91
N GLU A 389 14.90 1.69 4.29
CA GLU A 389 14.87 0.86 3.08
C GLU A 389 14.96 1.70 1.80
N SER A 390 13.97 2.56 1.57
CA SER A 390 14.00 3.51 0.45
C SER A 390 13.13 4.75 0.70
N SER A 391 13.52 5.89 0.14
CA SER A 391 12.68 7.10 0.21
C SER A 391 11.54 7.01 -0.82
N VAL A 392 11.82 6.60 -2.05
CA VAL A 392 10.79 6.32 -3.07
C VAL A 392 11.02 4.96 -3.70
N SER A 393 10.06 4.03 -3.51
CA SER A 393 9.99 2.75 -4.20
C SER A 393 8.82 2.75 -5.17
N HIS A 394 9.12 2.56 -6.47
CA HIS A 394 8.14 2.69 -7.54
C HIS A 394 8.20 1.52 -8.51
N ALA A 395 7.18 0.67 -8.43
CA ALA A 395 6.88 -0.39 -9.41
C ALA A 395 5.63 -0.05 -10.26
N GLY A 396 5.22 1.23 -10.27
CA GLY A 396 4.01 1.71 -10.94
C GLY A 396 4.15 1.89 -12.46
N SER A 397 3.14 2.52 -13.06
CA SER A 397 3.15 2.80 -14.50
C SER A 397 4.00 4.02 -14.84
N SER A 398 3.95 5.08 -14.03
CA SER A 398 4.73 6.30 -14.25
C SER A 398 5.06 7.05 -12.96
N LEU A 399 6.27 7.62 -12.95
CA LEU A 399 6.77 8.48 -11.88
C LEU A 399 7.38 9.76 -12.47
N SER A 400 7.01 10.90 -11.90
CA SER A 400 7.70 12.16 -12.15
C SER A 400 8.19 12.80 -10.84
N LEU A 401 9.46 13.21 -10.83
CA LEU A 401 10.09 13.98 -9.76
C LEU A 401 10.63 15.27 -10.38
N THR A 402 10.25 16.41 -9.83
CA THR A 402 10.67 17.72 -10.34
C THR A 402 11.00 18.65 -9.20
N ASP A 403 12.16 19.31 -9.25
CA ASP A 403 12.63 20.26 -8.24
C ASP A 403 12.57 19.67 -6.80
N THR A 404 12.78 18.35 -6.66
CA THR A 404 12.58 17.60 -5.41
C THR A 404 13.92 17.24 -4.76
N THR A 405 14.00 17.35 -3.43
CA THR A 405 15.18 16.95 -2.65
C THR A 405 14.90 15.69 -1.85
N ILE A 406 15.78 14.69 -1.97
CA ILE A 406 15.80 13.48 -1.16
C ILE A 406 17.11 13.46 -0.36
N ALA A 407 17.02 13.39 0.96
CA ALA A 407 18.20 13.48 1.82
C ALA A 407 18.16 12.55 3.04
N ASN A 408 19.34 12.26 3.59
CA ASN A 408 19.52 11.54 4.86
C ASN A 408 18.77 10.20 4.90
N SER A 409 18.93 9.38 3.85
CA SER A 409 18.26 8.08 3.72
C SER A 409 19.26 6.95 3.86
N GLY A 410 19.00 6.03 4.79
CA GLY A 410 19.87 4.89 5.09
C GLY A 410 19.91 3.85 3.97
N GLY A 411 18.93 3.89 3.07
CA GLY A 411 18.79 2.95 1.96
C GLY A 411 18.86 3.59 0.57
N ILE A 412 17.87 3.30 -0.27
CA ILE A 412 17.80 3.82 -1.64
C ILE A 412 17.01 5.14 -1.70
N GLY A 413 17.53 6.16 -2.36
CA GLY A 413 16.78 7.41 -2.57
C GLY A 413 15.59 7.18 -3.49
N LEU A 414 15.85 6.70 -4.70
CA LEU A 414 14.85 6.30 -5.69
C LEU A 414 15.12 4.87 -6.20
N ASN A 415 14.18 3.96 -5.97
CA ASN A 415 14.17 2.61 -6.50
C ASN A 415 13.05 2.47 -7.54
N ALA A 416 13.37 2.16 -8.79
CA ALA A 416 12.41 2.10 -9.90
C ALA A 416 12.44 0.76 -10.66
N LEU A 417 11.25 0.19 -10.89
CA LEU A 417 11.04 -1.13 -11.49
C LEU A 417 9.97 -1.06 -12.60
N GLY A 418 10.26 -1.52 -13.82
CA GLY A 418 9.27 -1.68 -14.89
C GLY A 418 8.50 -0.43 -15.33
N ALA A 419 8.91 0.77 -14.90
CA ALA A 419 8.13 2.00 -15.03
C ALA A 419 8.69 3.00 -16.07
N GLN A 420 7.88 3.99 -16.44
CA GLN A 420 8.37 5.22 -17.08
C GLN A 420 8.70 6.28 -16.03
N VAL A 421 9.96 6.69 -15.93
CA VAL A 421 10.41 7.60 -14.87
C VAL A 421 11.08 8.85 -15.43
N ARG A 422 10.68 10.01 -14.90
CA ARG A 422 11.29 11.32 -15.20
C ARG A 422 11.76 11.99 -13.91
N VAL A 423 13.04 12.33 -13.85
CA VAL A 423 13.67 13.00 -12.70
C VAL A 423 14.34 14.27 -13.20
N GLU A 424 13.85 15.44 -12.77
CA GLU A 424 14.31 16.73 -13.27
C GLU A 424 14.66 17.70 -12.15
N ARG A 425 15.86 18.28 -12.23
CA ARG A 425 16.33 19.29 -11.26
C ARG A 425 16.24 18.83 -9.80
N CYS A 426 16.41 17.52 -9.58
CA CYS A 426 16.34 16.92 -8.25
C CYS A 426 17.71 16.88 -7.58
N ARG A 427 17.70 16.84 -6.25
CA ARG A 427 18.91 16.69 -5.43
C ARG A 427 18.82 15.45 -4.56
N PHE A 428 19.89 14.65 -4.55
CA PHE A 428 20.07 13.52 -3.66
C PHE A 428 21.30 13.79 -2.79
N THR A 429 21.16 13.77 -1.46
CA THR A 429 22.26 14.12 -0.55
C THR A 429 22.30 13.20 0.65
N ALA A 430 23.47 12.63 0.97
CA ALA A 430 23.63 11.71 2.09
C ALA A 430 22.63 10.53 2.05
N VAL A 431 22.51 9.92 0.87
CA VAL A 431 21.68 8.73 0.62
C VAL A 431 22.59 7.57 0.31
N THR A 432 22.40 6.39 0.93
CA THR A 432 23.33 5.25 0.72
C THR A 432 23.41 4.84 -0.76
N ARG A 433 22.29 4.71 -1.47
CA ARG A 433 22.27 4.47 -2.93
C ARG A 433 21.30 5.45 -3.56
N ALA A 434 21.77 6.42 -4.35
CA ALA A 434 20.92 7.57 -4.68
C ALA A 434 19.78 7.20 -5.64
N ILE A 435 20.11 6.56 -6.77
CA ILE A 435 19.14 6.10 -7.76
C ILE A 435 19.46 4.67 -8.20
N GLU A 436 18.42 3.82 -8.21
CA GLU A 436 18.47 2.44 -8.66
C GLU A 436 17.36 2.11 -9.63
N VAL A 437 17.74 1.48 -10.75
CA VAL A 437 16.84 1.24 -11.88
C VAL A 437 17.00 -0.17 -12.40
N TYR A 438 15.93 -0.96 -12.35
CA TYR A 438 15.93 -2.38 -12.75
C TYR A 438 14.75 -2.76 -13.66
N GLU A 439 14.83 -3.97 -14.23
CA GLU A 439 13.72 -4.67 -14.91
C GLU A 439 13.02 -3.89 -16.02
N GLY A 440 13.77 -3.50 -17.07
CA GLY A 440 13.19 -2.88 -18.27
C GLY A 440 12.63 -1.46 -18.09
N CYS A 441 12.87 -0.83 -16.93
CA CYS A 441 12.48 0.55 -16.67
C CYS A 441 13.10 1.52 -17.68
N ARG A 442 12.34 2.55 -18.07
CA ARG A 442 12.81 3.65 -18.93
C ARG A 442 12.88 4.93 -18.11
N MET A 443 14.09 5.44 -17.88
CA MET A 443 14.31 6.61 -17.05
C MET A 443 15.00 7.75 -17.80
N SER A 444 14.58 8.99 -17.52
CA SER A 444 15.29 10.21 -17.86
C SER A 444 15.67 10.97 -16.59
N VAL A 445 16.93 11.37 -16.48
CA VAL A 445 17.49 12.16 -15.38
C VAL A 445 18.12 13.42 -15.96
N VAL A 446 17.60 14.60 -15.65
CA VAL A 446 18.02 15.86 -16.27
C VAL A 446 18.31 16.91 -15.21
N GLY A 447 19.49 17.56 -15.27
CA GLY A 447 19.81 18.69 -14.39
C GLY A 447 19.90 18.31 -12.90
N CYS A 448 20.18 17.05 -12.57
CA CYS A 448 20.16 16.56 -11.20
C CYS A 448 21.54 16.69 -10.51
N ARG A 449 21.54 16.67 -9.18
CA ARG A 449 22.76 16.61 -8.38
C ARG A 449 22.69 15.47 -7.36
N ILE A 450 23.65 14.56 -7.43
CA ILE A 450 23.82 13.43 -6.51
C ILE A 450 25.11 13.65 -5.74
N ASP A 451 25.01 13.78 -4.42
CA ASP A 451 26.12 14.13 -3.54
C ASP A 451 26.23 13.15 -2.35
N GLY A 452 27.34 12.44 -2.28
CA GLY A 452 27.60 11.45 -1.23
C GLY A 452 27.03 10.07 -1.53
N GLY A 453 26.94 9.23 -0.49
CA GLY A 453 26.43 7.85 -0.61
C GLY A 453 27.47 6.83 -1.03
N ASP A 454 27.09 5.56 -1.13
CA ASP A 454 27.93 4.48 -1.67
C ASP A 454 27.98 4.53 -3.20
N THR A 455 26.80 4.52 -3.82
CA THR A 455 26.64 4.48 -5.27
C THR A 455 25.72 5.63 -5.70
N GLY A 456 26.16 6.39 -6.70
CA GLY A 456 25.35 7.49 -7.24
C GLY A 456 24.19 6.98 -8.09
N LEU A 457 24.49 6.23 -9.15
CA LEU A 457 23.48 5.67 -10.05
C LEU A 457 23.77 4.19 -10.34
N GLU A 458 22.82 3.31 -10.06
CA GLU A 458 22.88 1.90 -10.43
C GLU A 458 21.80 1.56 -11.47
N VAL A 459 22.21 0.98 -12.59
CA VAL A 459 21.32 0.61 -13.70
C VAL A 459 21.58 -0.85 -14.07
N ARG A 460 20.57 -1.71 -13.97
CA ARG A 460 20.69 -3.12 -14.40
C ARG A 460 19.41 -3.73 -14.96
N GLY A 461 19.49 -4.96 -15.45
CA GLY A 461 18.31 -5.78 -15.77
C GLY A 461 17.44 -5.25 -16.93
N GLY A 462 18.06 -4.89 -18.05
CA GLY A 462 17.38 -4.43 -19.27
C GLY A 462 16.87 -3.00 -19.23
N ALA A 463 17.13 -2.25 -18.16
CA ALA A 463 16.74 -0.85 -18.06
C ALA A 463 17.41 0.02 -19.14
N ILE A 464 16.71 1.09 -19.54
CA ILE A 464 17.20 2.10 -20.49
C ILE A 464 17.14 3.46 -19.80
N VAL A 465 18.31 4.02 -19.50
CA VAL A 465 18.45 5.27 -18.76
C VAL A 465 19.16 6.32 -19.60
N ARG A 466 18.61 7.54 -19.61
CA ARG A 466 19.26 8.73 -20.19
C ARG A 466 19.52 9.74 -19.09
N VAL A 467 20.75 10.23 -19.03
CA VAL A 467 21.21 11.20 -18.03
C VAL A 467 21.82 12.39 -18.76
N GLU A 468 21.31 13.58 -18.47
CA GLU A 468 21.71 14.84 -19.08
C GLU A 468 22.00 15.90 -18.01
N ASP A 469 23.05 16.69 -18.21
CA ASP A 469 23.42 17.84 -17.35
C ASP A 469 23.41 17.51 -15.85
N THR A 470 23.87 16.31 -15.48
CA THR A 470 23.77 15.79 -14.11
C THR A 470 25.15 15.65 -13.48
N THR A 471 25.26 16.05 -12.21
CA THR A 471 26.48 15.94 -11.42
C THR A 471 26.35 14.82 -10.40
N ILE A 472 27.31 13.89 -10.40
CA ILE A 472 27.50 12.87 -9.36
C ILE A 472 28.83 13.16 -8.67
N GLU A 473 28.83 13.30 -7.35
CA GLU A 473 30.03 13.69 -6.62
C GLU A 473 30.15 13.02 -5.25
N ARG A 474 31.40 12.85 -4.79
CA ARG A 474 31.74 12.40 -3.42
C ARG A 474 31.14 11.04 -3.01
N THR A 475 30.97 10.11 -3.96
CA THR A 475 30.49 8.76 -3.65
C THR A 475 31.57 7.92 -2.97
N ARG A 476 31.23 7.10 -1.98
CA ARG A 476 32.16 6.25 -1.21
C ARG A 476 32.68 5.07 -2.02
N LYS A 477 31.85 4.49 -2.89
CA LYS A 477 32.20 3.30 -3.69
C LYS A 477 32.25 3.61 -5.17
N ARG A 478 31.13 3.94 -5.81
CA ARG A 478 31.07 4.07 -7.28
C ARG A 478 30.25 5.28 -7.68
N GLY A 479 30.66 5.99 -8.74
CA GLY A 479 29.81 7.04 -9.32
C GLY A 479 28.59 6.41 -10.00
N VAL A 480 28.85 5.57 -10.99
CA VAL A 480 27.84 4.82 -11.77
C VAL A 480 28.19 3.34 -11.83
N ALA A 481 27.19 2.47 -11.67
CA ALA A 481 27.28 1.04 -11.92
C ALA A 481 26.25 0.63 -12.97
N LEU A 482 26.69 -0.06 -14.02
CA LEU A 482 25.86 -0.41 -15.17
C LEU A 482 26.03 -1.90 -15.51
N THR A 483 24.98 -2.72 -15.46
CA THR A 483 25.07 -4.16 -15.76
C THR A 483 23.86 -4.68 -16.54
N LYS A 484 24.04 -5.33 -17.69
CA LYS A 484 22.92 -5.84 -18.51
C LYS A 484 21.88 -4.76 -18.85
N ALA A 485 22.29 -3.53 -19.11
CA ALA A 485 21.38 -2.40 -19.32
C ALA A 485 22.00 -1.34 -20.26
N LYS A 486 21.18 -0.38 -20.70
CA LYS A 486 21.62 0.74 -21.55
C LYS A 486 21.63 2.05 -20.78
N LEU A 487 22.75 2.76 -20.85
CA LEU A 487 22.91 4.10 -20.29
C LEU A 487 23.45 5.07 -21.34
N VAL A 488 22.79 6.23 -21.45
CA VAL A 488 23.28 7.37 -22.24
C VAL A 488 23.59 8.52 -21.28
N LEU A 489 24.83 9.02 -21.30
CA LEU A 489 25.28 10.17 -20.51
C LEU A 489 25.62 11.33 -21.45
N THR A 490 25.08 12.52 -21.17
CA THR A 490 25.38 13.74 -21.95
C THR A 490 25.60 14.93 -21.02
N GLY A 491 26.65 15.72 -21.25
CA GLY A 491 26.89 16.97 -20.49
C GLY A 491 27.05 16.78 -18.98
N SER A 492 27.44 15.59 -18.53
CA SER A 492 27.39 15.18 -17.13
C SER A 492 28.79 15.11 -16.50
N SER A 493 28.87 15.16 -15.18
CA SER A 493 30.15 15.12 -14.45
C SER A 493 30.12 14.13 -13.30
N ILE A 494 31.16 13.30 -13.17
CA ILE A 494 31.38 12.37 -12.05
C ILE A 494 32.68 12.74 -11.35
N THR A 495 32.62 13.08 -10.07
CA THR A 495 33.78 13.60 -9.34
C THR A 495 33.97 12.96 -7.97
N ASP A 496 35.23 12.78 -7.56
CA ASP A 496 35.60 12.38 -6.20
C ASP A 496 34.97 11.05 -5.71
N SER A 497 34.89 10.04 -6.57
CA SER A 497 34.44 8.69 -6.19
C SER A 497 35.53 7.89 -5.48
N GLY A 498 35.20 7.24 -4.35
CA GLY A 498 36.12 6.40 -3.57
C GLY A 498 36.54 5.08 -4.24
N GLY A 499 35.85 4.69 -5.31
CA GLY A 499 36.23 3.60 -6.21
C GLY A 499 36.16 4.06 -7.67
N ALA A 500 35.52 3.29 -8.54
CA ALA A 500 35.43 3.65 -9.95
C ALA A 500 34.46 4.81 -10.19
N GLY A 501 34.78 5.70 -11.14
CA GLY A 501 33.84 6.72 -11.60
C GLY A 501 32.64 6.07 -12.27
N ILE A 502 32.90 5.25 -13.29
CA ILE A 502 31.91 4.38 -13.95
C ILE A 502 32.42 2.94 -13.95
N GLU A 503 31.57 2.00 -13.54
CA GLU A 503 31.77 0.57 -13.73
C GLU A 503 30.72 0.00 -14.70
N VAL A 504 31.19 -0.59 -15.78
CA VAL A 504 30.37 -1.25 -16.80
C VAL A 504 30.59 -2.76 -16.72
N GLY A 505 29.55 -3.47 -16.31
CA GLY A 505 29.50 -4.92 -16.23
C GLY A 505 29.03 -5.59 -17.52
N ASP A 506 28.80 -6.89 -17.44
CA ASP A 506 28.47 -7.72 -18.59
C ASP A 506 27.19 -7.27 -19.30
N GLU A 507 27.19 -7.34 -20.63
CA GLU A 507 26.05 -7.06 -21.51
C GLU A 507 25.44 -5.65 -21.34
N ALA A 508 26.23 -4.71 -20.84
CA ALA A 508 25.85 -3.32 -20.75
C ALA A 508 26.22 -2.54 -22.03
N SER A 509 25.42 -1.53 -22.34
CA SER A 509 25.67 -0.56 -23.41
C SER A 509 25.79 0.83 -22.80
N LEU A 510 26.94 1.46 -23.01
CA LEU A 510 27.23 2.82 -22.54
C LEU A 510 27.47 3.74 -23.74
N GLU A 511 26.67 4.79 -23.85
CA GLU A 511 26.87 5.90 -24.77
C GLU A 511 27.20 7.16 -23.96
N VAL A 512 28.24 7.89 -24.35
CA VAL A 512 28.69 9.08 -23.64
C VAL A 512 28.93 10.23 -24.61
N ARG A 513 28.67 11.44 -24.14
CA ARG A 513 28.98 12.69 -24.83
C ARG A 513 29.25 13.77 -23.79
N ASP A 514 30.31 14.55 -23.97
CA ASP A 514 30.64 15.69 -23.10
C ASP A 514 30.65 15.29 -21.60
N LEU A 515 31.27 14.15 -21.28
CA LEU A 515 31.35 13.59 -19.92
C LEU A 515 32.66 13.98 -19.25
N ARG A 516 32.63 14.46 -18.00
CA ARG A 516 33.84 14.70 -17.20
C ARG A 516 33.94 13.71 -16.05
N ILE A 517 35.09 13.04 -15.91
CA ILE A 517 35.37 12.14 -14.77
C ILE A 517 36.67 12.57 -14.08
N SER A 518 36.59 12.94 -12.80
CA SER A 518 37.77 13.42 -12.08
C SER A 518 37.87 13.00 -10.62
N GLY A 519 39.10 12.93 -10.10
CA GLY A 519 39.35 12.74 -8.66
C GLY A 519 38.94 11.37 -8.11
N CYS A 520 38.73 10.36 -8.97
CA CYS A 520 38.36 9.03 -8.52
C CYS A 520 39.57 8.31 -7.87
N ALA A 521 39.38 7.69 -6.71
CA ALA A 521 40.40 6.85 -6.06
C ALA A 521 40.57 5.48 -6.74
N GLY A 522 39.59 5.06 -7.55
CA GLY A 522 39.69 3.93 -8.47
C GLY A 522 40.08 4.35 -9.90
N VAL A 523 39.64 3.55 -10.88
CA VAL A 523 39.76 3.90 -12.31
C VAL A 523 38.61 4.82 -12.69
N GLY A 524 38.86 5.81 -13.54
CA GLY A 524 37.82 6.72 -14.03
C GLY A 524 36.64 5.95 -14.67
N LEU A 525 36.93 5.07 -15.62
CA LEU A 525 35.97 4.16 -16.23
C LEU A 525 36.56 2.74 -16.35
N THR A 526 35.87 1.76 -15.78
CA THR A 526 36.20 0.34 -15.89
C THR A 526 35.10 -0.42 -16.62
N SER A 527 35.44 -1.41 -17.43
CA SER A 527 34.48 -2.24 -18.16
C SER A 527 34.89 -3.71 -18.20
N SER A 528 33.93 -4.63 -18.08
CA SER A 528 34.18 -6.07 -18.21
C SER A 528 34.41 -6.51 -19.67
N ALA A 529 34.04 -5.67 -20.64
CA ALA A 529 34.30 -5.85 -22.07
C ALA A 529 34.80 -4.55 -22.73
N PRO A 530 35.51 -4.60 -23.87
CA PRO A 530 35.88 -3.38 -24.60
C PRO A 530 34.65 -2.56 -25.00
N LEU A 531 34.69 -1.25 -24.75
CA LEU A 531 33.64 -0.31 -25.17
C LEU A 531 34.10 0.49 -26.38
N GLU A 532 33.21 0.70 -27.34
CA GLU A 532 33.39 1.67 -28.42
C GLU A 532 33.00 3.05 -27.91
N LEU A 533 34.01 3.84 -27.52
CA LEU A 533 33.84 5.20 -27.01
C LEU A 533 34.55 6.18 -27.94
N ASP A 534 33.92 7.33 -28.19
CA ASP A 534 34.60 8.47 -28.81
C ASP A 534 35.63 9.02 -27.81
N PRO A 535 36.94 9.08 -28.16
CA PRO A 535 37.97 9.60 -27.27
C PRO A 535 37.72 11.03 -26.80
N ASP A 536 37.06 11.85 -27.61
CA ASP A 536 36.77 13.26 -27.28
C ASP A 536 35.48 13.41 -26.46
N ALA A 537 34.69 12.34 -26.31
CA ALA A 537 33.44 12.36 -25.56
C ALA A 537 33.64 12.29 -24.03
N ILE A 538 34.85 11.98 -23.55
CA ILE A 538 35.16 11.92 -22.12
C ILE A 538 36.44 12.69 -21.79
N THR A 539 36.33 13.65 -20.86
CA THR A 539 37.48 14.31 -20.24
C THR A 539 37.81 13.66 -18.90
N PHE A 540 39.05 13.23 -18.71
CA PHE A 540 39.53 12.63 -17.47
C PHE A 540 40.57 13.51 -16.77
N GLU A 541 40.45 13.67 -15.44
CA GLU A 541 41.42 14.45 -14.65
C GLU A 541 41.72 13.79 -13.30
N ALA A 542 43.01 13.65 -12.94
CA ALA A 542 43.45 13.28 -11.59
C ALA A 542 42.84 11.98 -11.00
N ASN A 543 42.66 10.92 -11.80
CA ASN A 543 42.18 9.60 -11.33
C ASN A 543 43.35 8.71 -10.85
N ALA A 544 43.23 8.10 -9.66
CA ALA A 544 44.36 7.49 -8.97
C ALA A 544 44.85 6.16 -9.57
N LYS A 545 43.96 5.33 -10.14
CA LYS A 545 44.33 4.04 -10.76
C LYS A 545 44.33 4.07 -12.29
N GLY A 546 44.29 5.27 -12.88
CA GLY A 546 44.20 5.49 -14.33
C GLY A 546 42.80 5.84 -14.81
N ASN A 547 42.70 6.22 -16.08
CA ASN A 547 41.45 6.72 -16.66
C ASN A 547 40.53 5.60 -17.17
N LEU A 548 41.14 4.56 -17.74
CA LEU A 548 40.45 3.56 -18.56
C LEU A 548 41.01 2.17 -18.23
N GLN A 549 40.14 1.22 -17.89
CA GLN A 549 40.52 -0.18 -17.67
C GLN A 549 39.47 -1.13 -18.26
N TRP A 550 39.88 -2.02 -19.16
CA TRP A 550 39.11 -3.16 -19.65
C TRP A 550 40.09 -4.26 -20.02
N PRO A 551 39.64 -5.53 -20.13
CA PRO A 551 40.50 -6.60 -20.63
C PRO A 551 41.10 -6.18 -21.97
N GLY A 552 42.42 -6.28 -22.11
CA GLY A 552 43.12 -5.94 -23.35
C GLY A 552 42.48 -6.64 -24.54
N ARG A 553 42.60 -6.05 -25.75
CA ARG A 553 41.99 -6.46 -27.04
C ARG A 553 42.18 -7.93 -27.49
N ASN A 554 42.73 -8.81 -26.66
CA ASN A 554 42.84 -10.24 -26.86
C ASN A 554 42.10 -11.01 -25.75
N ALA A 555 40.77 -10.93 -25.75
CA ALA A 555 39.93 -11.93 -25.10
C ALA A 555 38.53 -11.86 -25.71
N ARG A 556 38.39 -12.43 -26.92
CA ARG A 556 37.14 -13.11 -27.24
C ARG A 556 36.92 -14.08 -26.07
N ARG A 557 35.83 -13.96 -25.30
CA ARG A 557 35.26 -15.18 -24.71
C ARG A 557 34.99 -16.06 -25.92
N ALA A 558 35.83 -17.09 -26.07
CA ALA A 558 35.66 -18.07 -27.11
C ALA A 558 34.21 -18.54 -27.04
N ASP A 559 33.57 -18.75 -28.19
CA ASP A 559 32.66 -19.87 -28.28
C ASP A 559 33.42 -21.04 -27.66
N HIS A 560 33.09 -21.41 -26.42
CA HIS A 560 33.69 -22.59 -25.83
C HIS A 560 33.44 -23.69 -26.84
N SER A 561 34.51 -24.37 -27.26
CA SER A 561 34.32 -25.41 -28.27
C SER A 561 33.39 -26.47 -27.68
N VAL A 562 32.70 -27.23 -28.53
CA VAL A 562 31.84 -28.32 -28.06
C VAL A 562 32.64 -29.27 -27.16
N GLU A 563 33.93 -29.46 -27.42
CA GLU A 563 34.83 -30.25 -26.56
C GLU A 563 35.04 -29.63 -25.16
N GLU A 564 35.18 -28.31 -25.04
CA GLU A 564 35.37 -27.61 -23.76
C GLU A 564 34.11 -27.69 -22.88
N LEU A 565 32.94 -27.45 -23.48
CA LEU A 565 31.65 -27.56 -22.77
C LEU A 565 31.33 -29.00 -22.38
N MET A 566 31.73 -29.96 -23.22
CA MET A 566 31.62 -31.38 -22.88
C MET A 566 32.56 -31.75 -21.73
N ALA A 567 33.76 -31.18 -21.66
CA ALA A 567 34.67 -31.37 -20.53
C ALA A 567 34.10 -30.75 -19.24
N GLU A 568 33.43 -29.61 -19.32
CA GLU A 568 32.75 -28.99 -18.18
C GLU A 568 31.56 -29.85 -17.69
N LEU A 569 30.75 -30.38 -18.61
CA LEU A 569 29.71 -31.35 -18.28
C LEU A 569 30.30 -32.61 -17.63
N ASP A 570 31.43 -33.11 -18.12
CA ASP A 570 32.12 -34.26 -17.55
C ASP A 570 32.70 -33.97 -16.16
N ALA A 571 33.11 -32.74 -15.91
CA ALA A 571 33.62 -32.30 -14.62
C ALA A 571 32.54 -32.26 -13.53
N LEU A 572 31.24 -32.14 -13.86
CA LEU A 572 30.18 -32.19 -12.85
C LEU A 572 30.22 -33.51 -12.07
N VAL A 573 30.14 -33.44 -10.74
CA VAL A 573 30.16 -34.65 -9.88
C VAL A 573 28.94 -35.52 -10.20
N GLY A 574 29.15 -36.83 -10.30
CA GLY A 574 28.08 -37.80 -10.55
C GLY A 574 27.41 -37.67 -11.92
N LEU A 575 26.08 -37.81 -11.95
CA LEU A 575 25.22 -37.57 -13.11
C LEU A 575 25.55 -38.40 -14.38
N VAL A 576 26.09 -39.61 -14.22
CA VAL A 576 26.51 -40.48 -15.35
C VAL A 576 25.40 -40.69 -16.38
N GLY A 577 24.17 -40.92 -15.93
CA GLY A 577 22.99 -41.08 -16.79
C GLY A 577 22.67 -39.82 -17.61
N VAL A 578 22.72 -38.65 -16.97
CA VAL A 578 22.50 -37.34 -17.61
C VAL A 578 23.56 -37.07 -18.68
N LYS A 579 24.85 -37.25 -18.34
CA LYS A 579 25.98 -37.08 -19.27
C LYS A 579 25.84 -37.96 -20.51
N THR A 580 25.47 -39.22 -20.30
CA THR A 580 25.25 -40.19 -21.39
C THR A 580 24.08 -39.78 -22.29
N LYS A 581 22.99 -39.28 -21.70
CA LYS A 581 21.80 -38.86 -22.45
C LYS A 581 22.06 -37.60 -23.29
N ILE A 582 22.74 -36.61 -22.73
CA ILE A 582 23.15 -35.40 -23.45
C ILE A 582 24.08 -35.75 -24.61
N ARG A 583 25.12 -36.57 -24.38
CA ARG A 583 26.00 -37.05 -25.47
C ARG A 583 25.22 -37.74 -26.59
N SER A 584 24.27 -38.61 -26.25
CA SER A 584 23.44 -39.30 -27.22
C SER A 584 22.61 -38.34 -28.07
N LEU A 585 22.08 -37.28 -27.46
CA LEU A 585 21.32 -36.25 -28.15
C LEU A 585 22.21 -35.41 -29.08
N LEU A 586 23.37 -34.97 -28.60
CA LEU A 586 24.34 -34.23 -29.43
C LEU A 586 24.80 -35.07 -30.63
N ASN A 587 25.12 -36.34 -30.41
CA ASN A 587 25.50 -37.28 -31.47
C ASN A 587 24.39 -37.44 -32.52
N LEU A 588 23.13 -37.53 -32.07
CA LEU A 588 21.98 -37.60 -32.98
C LEU A 588 21.84 -36.31 -33.81
N ILE A 589 22.00 -35.15 -33.19
CA ILE A 589 21.95 -33.86 -33.88
C ILE A 589 23.07 -33.75 -34.92
N GLN A 590 24.31 -34.12 -34.56
CA GLN A 590 25.44 -34.14 -35.48
C GLN A 590 25.21 -35.08 -36.67
N LEU A 591 24.68 -36.28 -36.43
CA LEU A 591 24.32 -37.24 -37.48
C LEU A 591 23.30 -36.62 -38.46
N ARG A 592 22.23 -36.00 -37.94
CA ARG A 592 21.18 -35.38 -38.76
C ARG A 592 21.70 -34.19 -39.57
N ARG A 593 22.56 -33.37 -38.98
CA ARG A 593 23.23 -32.27 -39.69
C ARG A 593 24.06 -32.80 -40.86
N ARG A 594 24.83 -33.87 -40.63
CA ARG A 594 25.64 -34.52 -41.67
C ARG A 594 24.81 -35.14 -42.78
N GLU A 595 23.68 -35.77 -42.44
CA GLU A 595 22.73 -36.28 -43.42
C GLU A 595 22.10 -35.16 -44.27
N ALA A 596 21.77 -34.02 -43.66
CA ALA A 596 21.23 -32.85 -44.36
C ALA A 596 22.27 -32.20 -45.30
N GLU A 597 23.54 -32.08 -44.88
CA GLU A 597 24.65 -31.63 -45.72
C GLU A 597 24.86 -32.50 -46.97
N LEU A 598 24.55 -33.80 -46.86
CA LEU A 598 24.59 -34.76 -47.96
C LEU A 598 23.30 -34.78 -48.82
N GLY A 599 22.38 -33.84 -48.60
CA GLY A 599 21.14 -33.71 -49.35
C GLY A 599 20.10 -34.79 -49.06
N ARG A 600 20.22 -35.52 -47.94
CA ARG A 600 19.21 -36.52 -47.54
C ARG A 600 18.05 -35.84 -46.82
N THR A 601 16.84 -36.36 -47.03
CA THR A 601 15.67 -35.94 -46.25
C THR A 601 15.83 -36.40 -44.81
N THR A 602 16.00 -35.45 -43.89
CA THR A 602 16.11 -35.71 -42.45
C THR A 602 14.85 -35.26 -41.74
N GLN A 603 14.50 -35.96 -40.66
CA GLN A 603 13.48 -35.48 -39.75
C GLN A 603 14.09 -34.43 -38.81
N PRO A 604 13.40 -33.30 -38.54
CA PRO A 604 13.86 -32.30 -37.58
C PRO A 604 14.05 -32.91 -36.19
N VAL A 605 15.14 -32.55 -35.50
CA VAL A 605 15.35 -32.92 -34.09
C VAL A 605 14.70 -31.85 -33.21
N THR A 606 13.87 -32.26 -32.25
CA THR A 606 13.34 -31.34 -31.23
C THR A 606 14.44 -30.96 -30.24
N LEU A 607 14.55 -29.66 -29.93
CA LEU A 607 15.47 -29.13 -28.93
C LEU A 607 14.85 -29.08 -27.52
N HIS A 608 13.56 -29.39 -27.39
CA HIS A 608 12.85 -29.33 -26.12
C HIS A 608 13.11 -30.59 -25.28
N ALA A 609 13.27 -30.42 -23.97
CA ALA A 609 13.60 -31.50 -23.04
C ALA A 609 12.81 -31.42 -21.72
N VAL A 610 12.69 -32.56 -21.04
CA VAL A 610 12.06 -32.69 -19.72
C VAL A 610 13.13 -33.10 -18.72
N PHE A 611 13.35 -32.30 -17.69
CA PHE A 611 14.32 -32.59 -16.62
C PHE A 611 13.59 -33.05 -15.37
N THR A 612 13.64 -34.34 -15.07
CA THR A 612 12.96 -34.91 -13.91
C THR A 612 13.94 -35.21 -12.79
N GLY A 613 13.55 -34.96 -11.54
CA GLY A 613 14.29 -35.45 -10.37
C GLY A 613 14.23 -34.52 -9.16
N PRO A 614 14.76 -34.96 -8.00
CA PRO A 614 14.70 -34.21 -6.74
C PRO A 614 15.36 -32.82 -6.80
N PRO A 615 15.05 -31.90 -5.88
CA PRO A 615 15.68 -30.59 -5.82
C PRO A 615 17.20 -30.70 -5.56
N GLY A 616 17.96 -29.76 -6.12
CA GLY A 616 19.41 -29.65 -5.93
C GLY A 616 20.26 -30.73 -6.60
N THR A 617 19.74 -31.45 -7.59
CA THR A 617 20.46 -32.46 -8.38
C THR A 617 21.17 -31.89 -9.62
N GLY A 618 21.23 -30.56 -9.78
CA GLY A 618 21.96 -29.91 -10.87
C GLY A 618 21.17 -29.63 -12.16
N LYS A 619 19.84 -29.74 -12.14
CA LYS A 619 18.96 -29.48 -13.31
C LYS A 619 19.25 -28.13 -13.99
N THR A 620 19.22 -27.03 -13.26
CA THR A 620 19.47 -25.68 -13.81
C THR A 620 20.92 -25.52 -14.31
N THR A 621 21.89 -26.13 -13.63
CA THR A 621 23.30 -26.12 -14.06
C THR A 621 23.48 -26.82 -15.40
N VAL A 622 22.89 -28.01 -15.54
CA VAL A 622 22.95 -28.78 -16.79
C VAL A 622 22.12 -28.10 -17.90
N ALA A 623 21.01 -27.43 -17.56
CA ALA A 623 20.22 -26.67 -18.54
C ALA A 623 21.02 -25.53 -19.18
N ARG A 624 21.85 -24.85 -18.38
CA ARG A 624 22.77 -23.81 -18.86
C ARG A 624 23.80 -24.39 -19.83
N LEU A 625 24.50 -25.46 -19.43
CA LEU A 625 25.46 -26.15 -20.29
C LEU A 625 24.80 -26.68 -21.58
N TYR A 626 23.57 -27.17 -21.48
CA TYR A 626 22.81 -27.63 -22.63
C TYR A 626 22.55 -26.49 -23.64
N GLY A 627 22.16 -25.30 -23.15
CA GLY A 627 22.01 -24.11 -23.99
C GLY A 627 23.32 -23.71 -24.68
N GLU A 628 24.41 -23.65 -23.92
CA GLU A 628 25.74 -23.33 -24.44
C GLU A 628 26.21 -24.35 -25.49
N LEU A 629 25.95 -25.64 -25.28
CA LEU A 629 26.26 -26.70 -26.25
C LEU A 629 25.45 -26.54 -27.55
N LEU A 630 24.15 -26.21 -27.46
CA LEU A 630 23.32 -25.96 -28.64
C LEU A 630 23.80 -24.72 -29.41
N HIS A 631 24.24 -23.69 -28.71
CA HIS A 631 24.81 -22.49 -29.31
C HIS A 631 26.15 -22.76 -29.99
N ALA A 632 27.08 -23.46 -29.32
CA ALA A 632 28.37 -23.86 -29.90
C ALA A 632 28.21 -24.76 -31.14
N MET A 633 27.09 -25.50 -31.22
CA MET A 633 26.72 -26.28 -32.40
C MET A 633 26.00 -25.46 -33.49
N GLY A 634 25.72 -24.18 -33.27
CA GLY A 634 25.04 -23.30 -34.22
C GLY A 634 23.55 -23.60 -34.41
N LEU A 635 22.90 -24.15 -33.39
CA LEU A 635 21.45 -24.45 -33.39
C LEU A 635 20.63 -23.35 -32.74
N LEU A 636 21.27 -22.56 -31.87
CA LEU A 636 20.69 -21.42 -31.17
C LEU A 636 21.64 -20.22 -31.32
N ASP A 637 21.09 -19.01 -31.43
CA ASP A 637 21.86 -17.78 -31.56
C ASP A 637 22.60 -17.40 -30.27
N SER A 638 22.21 -17.98 -29.14
CA SER A 638 22.78 -17.74 -27.82
C SER A 638 22.66 -18.98 -26.92
N GLY A 639 23.63 -19.18 -26.03
CA GLY A 639 23.58 -20.22 -24.98
C GLY A 639 22.80 -19.80 -23.73
N ARG A 640 22.19 -18.62 -23.73
CA ARG A 640 21.54 -18.03 -22.54
C ARG A 640 20.30 -18.81 -22.12
N ILE A 641 20.11 -18.89 -20.81
CA ILE A 641 18.96 -19.50 -20.16
C ILE A 641 18.09 -18.42 -19.49
N SER A 642 16.79 -18.43 -19.80
CA SER A 642 15.74 -17.66 -19.14
C SER A 642 14.97 -18.62 -18.22
N GLU A 643 15.12 -18.46 -16.91
CA GLU A 643 14.47 -19.29 -15.90
C GLU A 643 13.15 -18.65 -15.47
N VAL A 644 12.07 -19.42 -15.49
CA VAL A 644 10.71 -18.98 -15.16
C VAL A 644 9.98 -20.03 -14.33
N THR A 645 9.01 -19.59 -13.55
CA THR A 645 8.13 -20.43 -12.72
C THR A 645 6.67 -20.21 -13.11
N ARG A 646 5.73 -20.90 -12.42
CA ARG A 646 4.29 -20.62 -12.61
C ARG A 646 3.93 -19.15 -12.39
N ALA A 647 4.55 -18.49 -11.40
CA ALA A 647 4.25 -17.09 -11.06
C ALA A 647 4.65 -16.13 -12.19
N ASP A 648 5.68 -16.48 -12.96
CA ASP A 648 6.18 -15.68 -14.08
C ASP A 648 5.34 -15.84 -15.35
N LEU A 649 4.53 -16.91 -15.43
CA LEU A 649 3.71 -17.23 -16.60
C LEU A 649 2.22 -16.89 -16.38
N VAL A 650 1.69 -17.15 -15.18
CA VAL A 650 0.26 -17.03 -14.87
C VAL A 650 -0.02 -15.80 -14.00
N VAL A 651 -0.88 -14.89 -14.49
CA VAL A 651 -1.29 -13.66 -13.78
C VAL A 651 -2.78 -13.74 -13.43
N GLY A 652 -3.19 -13.22 -12.26
CA GLY A 652 -4.54 -13.40 -11.68
C GLY A 652 -5.72 -12.71 -12.39
N PHE A 653 -5.59 -12.32 -13.66
CA PHE A 653 -6.62 -11.62 -14.43
C PHE A 653 -6.88 -12.29 -15.79
N ILE A 654 -8.14 -12.31 -16.21
CA ILE A 654 -8.62 -12.98 -17.44
C ILE A 654 -7.89 -12.41 -18.69
N GLY A 655 -7.26 -13.27 -19.47
CA GLY A 655 -6.63 -12.95 -20.77
C GLY A 655 -5.20 -12.40 -20.72
N GLN A 656 -4.62 -12.22 -19.52
CA GLN A 656 -3.22 -11.77 -19.39
C GLN A 656 -2.21 -12.93 -19.44
N THR A 657 -2.61 -14.15 -19.06
CA THR A 657 -1.73 -15.32 -18.99
C THR A 657 -1.16 -15.73 -20.35
N ALA A 658 -1.97 -15.74 -21.41
CA ALA A 658 -1.46 -15.99 -22.76
C ALA A 658 -0.46 -14.91 -23.20
N THR A 659 -0.74 -13.63 -22.92
CA THR A 659 0.14 -12.51 -23.27
C THR A 659 1.50 -12.62 -22.58
N ASN A 660 1.48 -12.95 -21.29
CA ASN A 660 2.68 -13.06 -20.49
C ASN A 660 3.51 -14.31 -20.85
N THR A 661 2.85 -15.45 -21.09
CA THR A 661 3.50 -16.66 -21.60
C THR A 661 4.24 -16.37 -22.91
N ARG A 662 3.59 -15.67 -23.85
CA ARG A 662 4.20 -15.27 -25.12
C ARG A 662 5.37 -14.31 -24.92
N ALA A 663 5.26 -13.35 -24.01
CA ALA A 663 6.35 -12.43 -23.70
C ALA A 663 7.59 -13.19 -23.19
N LYS A 664 7.42 -14.15 -22.27
CA LYS A 664 8.52 -14.96 -21.73
C LYS A 664 9.15 -15.89 -22.76
N VAL A 665 8.35 -16.48 -23.67
CA VAL A 665 8.91 -17.23 -24.80
C VAL A 665 9.70 -16.31 -25.72
N ASN A 666 9.18 -15.12 -26.04
CA ASN A 666 9.87 -14.16 -26.91
C ASN A 666 11.18 -13.65 -26.31
N GLU A 667 11.23 -13.41 -24.99
CA GLU A 667 12.46 -13.04 -24.26
C GLU A 667 13.53 -14.14 -24.34
N ALA A 668 13.13 -15.40 -24.49
CA ALA A 668 14.01 -16.55 -24.53
C ALA A 668 14.35 -17.02 -25.96
N LEU A 669 13.83 -16.35 -27.00
CA LEU A 669 14.21 -16.63 -28.39
C LEU A 669 15.71 -16.48 -28.60
N GLY A 670 16.26 -17.38 -29.40
CA GLY A 670 17.69 -17.54 -29.61
C GLY A 670 18.39 -18.32 -28.49
N GLY A 671 17.71 -18.72 -27.41
CA GLY A 671 18.30 -19.39 -26.25
C GLY A 671 17.44 -20.51 -25.66
N VAL A 672 17.49 -20.66 -24.33
CA VAL A 672 16.77 -21.68 -23.57
C VAL A 672 15.73 -21.04 -22.65
N LEU A 673 14.46 -21.45 -22.73
CA LEU A 673 13.46 -21.18 -21.69
C LEU A 673 13.38 -22.37 -20.73
N PHE A 674 13.73 -22.16 -19.47
CA PHE A 674 13.69 -23.18 -18.43
C PHE A 674 12.51 -22.90 -17.48
N ILE A 675 11.51 -23.77 -17.50
CA ILE A 675 10.31 -23.67 -16.67
C ILE A 675 10.49 -24.61 -15.46
N ASP A 676 10.84 -24.05 -14.30
CA ASP A 676 10.96 -24.83 -13.07
C ASP A 676 9.59 -25.12 -12.47
N GLU A 677 9.49 -26.31 -11.86
CA GLU A 677 8.23 -26.86 -11.32
C GLU A 677 7.04 -26.75 -12.28
N ALA A 678 7.27 -27.07 -13.56
CA ALA A 678 6.28 -26.88 -14.63
C ALA A 678 4.93 -27.58 -14.37
N TYR A 679 4.94 -28.67 -13.59
CA TYR A 679 3.74 -29.37 -13.14
C TYR A 679 2.77 -28.49 -12.36
N ALA A 680 3.25 -27.41 -11.73
CA ALA A 680 2.41 -26.43 -11.06
C ALA A 680 1.41 -25.78 -12.04
N LEU A 681 1.73 -25.65 -13.33
CA LEU A 681 0.81 -25.12 -14.35
C LEU A 681 -0.40 -26.04 -14.59
N ALA A 682 -0.26 -27.34 -14.34
CA ALA A 682 -1.33 -28.34 -14.55
C ALA A 682 -2.20 -28.59 -13.32
N GLN A 683 -1.86 -28.03 -12.15
CA GLN A 683 -2.67 -28.17 -10.93
C GLN A 683 -3.87 -27.23 -10.96
N ALA A 684 -5.08 -27.79 -10.84
CA ALA A 684 -6.31 -27.02 -10.71
C ALA A 684 -6.34 -26.31 -9.34
N GLY A 685 -6.16 -24.99 -9.34
CA GLY A 685 -6.47 -24.19 -8.15
C GLY A 685 -7.97 -24.30 -7.89
N GLY A 686 -8.38 -24.57 -6.65
CA GLY A 686 -9.78 -24.85 -6.25
C GLY A 686 -10.81 -23.72 -6.46
N SER A 687 -10.57 -22.77 -7.36
CA SER A 687 -11.48 -21.70 -7.78
C SER A 687 -11.78 -21.82 -9.28
N HIS A 688 -13.02 -21.58 -9.69
CA HIS A 688 -13.64 -21.79 -11.01
C HIS A 688 -12.99 -21.10 -12.25
N THR A 689 -11.73 -20.69 -12.24
CA THR A 689 -11.00 -20.11 -13.39
C THR A 689 -9.56 -20.66 -13.46
N ASP A 690 -9.32 -21.61 -14.35
CA ASP A 690 -8.07 -22.38 -14.46
C ASP A 690 -7.06 -21.70 -15.43
N PHE A 691 -6.41 -20.64 -14.98
CA PHE A 691 -5.44 -19.88 -15.79
C PHE A 691 -4.14 -20.65 -16.09
N GLY A 692 -3.85 -21.74 -15.38
CA GLY A 692 -2.66 -22.56 -15.65
C GLY A 692 -2.77 -23.33 -16.97
N GLU A 693 -3.97 -23.82 -17.29
CA GLU A 693 -4.26 -24.45 -18.59
C GLU A 693 -4.11 -23.47 -19.75
N GLU A 694 -4.45 -22.18 -19.54
CA GLU A 694 -4.28 -21.13 -20.54
C GLU A 694 -2.80 -20.95 -20.94
N ALA A 695 -1.88 -20.95 -19.97
CA ALA A 695 -0.44 -20.89 -20.23
C ALA A 695 0.05 -22.12 -21.02
N ILE A 696 -0.41 -23.32 -20.66
CA ILE A 696 -0.07 -24.56 -21.39
C ILE A 696 -0.56 -24.50 -22.83
N ASN A 697 -1.81 -24.05 -23.04
CA ASN A 697 -2.43 -23.96 -24.35
C ASN A 697 -1.75 -22.91 -25.25
N GLU A 698 -1.18 -21.85 -24.68
CA GLU A 698 -0.38 -20.87 -25.42
C GLU A 698 1.05 -21.35 -25.67
N LEU A 699 1.65 -22.11 -24.76
CA LEU A 699 3.02 -22.63 -24.90
C LEU A 699 3.14 -23.61 -26.09
N VAL A 700 2.18 -24.53 -26.25
CA VAL A 700 2.20 -25.57 -27.31
C VAL A 700 2.35 -25.01 -28.74
N PRO A 701 1.56 -24.02 -29.21
CA PRO A 701 1.74 -23.44 -30.54
C PRO A 701 3.06 -22.67 -30.66
N LEU A 702 3.55 -22.02 -29.59
CA LEU A 702 4.84 -21.33 -29.60
C LEU A 702 6.02 -22.30 -29.74
N MET A 703 5.95 -23.47 -29.08
CA MET A 703 6.92 -24.55 -29.26
C MET A 703 7.00 -25.03 -30.72
N GLU A 704 5.87 -25.07 -31.44
CA GLU A 704 5.88 -25.45 -32.86
C GLU A 704 6.44 -24.34 -33.75
N ASN A 705 5.97 -23.11 -33.56
CA ASN A 705 6.32 -21.98 -34.42
C ASN A 705 7.80 -21.59 -34.31
N HIS A 706 8.40 -21.74 -33.12
CA HIS A 706 9.78 -21.34 -32.84
C HIS A 706 10.72 -22.53 -32.61
N ARG A 707 10.36 -23.74 -33.06
CA ARG A 707 11.11 -24.99 -32.80
C ARG A 707 12.59 -25.00 -33.22
N HIS A 708 13.02 -24.05 -34.05
CA HIS A 708 14.41 -23.89 -34.53
C HIS A 708 15.13 -22.71 -33.89
N GLU A 709 14.43 -21.91 -33.10
CA GLU A 709 14.93 -20.65 -32.53
C GLU A 709 15.01 -20.70 -31.00
N ILE A 710 14.38 -21.69 -30.35
CA ILE A 710 14.36 -21.82 -28.89
C ILE A 710 14.40 -23.28 -28.44
N ALA A 711 15.15 -23.55 -27.38
CA ALA A 711 15.01 -24.78 -26.60
C ALA A 711 14.13 -24.50 -25.36
N ILE A 712 13.15 -25.37 -25.10
CA ILE A 712 12.27 -25.23 -23.92
C ILE A 712 12.52 -26.44 -23.04
N ILE A 713 12.87 -26.20 -21.79
CA ILE A 713 13.14 -27.23 -20.80
C ILE A 713 12.11 -27.10 -19.69
N VAL A 714 11.32 -28.14 -19.46
CA VAL A 714 10.40 -28.20 -18.30
C VAL A 714 11.02 -29.08 -17.23
N ALA A 715 11.05 -28.59 -16.00
CA ALA A 715 11.68 -29.28 -14.87
C ALA A 715 10.70 -29.54 -13.72
N GLY A 716 10.94 -30.62 -12.97
CA GLY A 716 10.14 -30.94 -11.80
C GLY A 716 10.42 -32.32 -11.23
N TYR A 717 9.62 -32.73 -10.24
CA TYR A 717 9.65 -34.07 -9.67
C TYR A 717 9.12 -35.10 -10.68
N THR A 718 9.69 -36.32 -10.64
CA THR A 718 9.44 -37.34 -11.66
C THR A 718 7.96 -37.68 -11.85
N ASP A 719 7.23 -37.94 -10.76
CA ASP A 719 5.83 -38.39 -10.82
C ASP A 719 4.88 -37.26 -11.27
N GLU A 720 5.16 -36.04 -10.82
CA GLU A 720 4.41 -34.83 -11.16
C GLU A 720 4.60 -34.43 -12.62
N MET A 721 5.82 -34.62 -13.15
CA MET A 721 6.10 -34.34 -14.56
C MET A 721 5.43 -35.34 -15.50
N VAL A 722 5.25 -36.60 -15.08
CA VAL A 722 4.41 -37.56 -15.83
C VAL A 722 2.96 -37.04 -15.90
N THR A 723 2.42 -36.59 -14.77
CA THR A 723 1.06 -36.03 -14.68
C THR A 723 0.91 -34.76 -15.52
N PHE A 724 1.91 -33.89 -15.53
CA PHE A 724 1.95 -32.67 -16.35
C PHE A 724 1.91 -32.97 -17.84
N LEU A 725 2.72 -33.92 -18.31
CA LEU A 725 2.75 -34.30 -19.72
C LEU A 725 1.44 -34.98 -20.15
N ASP A 726 0.76 -35.70 -19.24
CA ASP A 726 -0.55 -36.30 -19.49
C ASP A 726 -1.68 -35.28 -19.65
N LYS A 727 -1.50 -34.04 -19.17
CA LYS A 727 -2.51 -32.98 -19.16
C LYS A 727 -2.87 -32.47 -20.56
N ASN A 728 -1.91 -32.43 -21.48
CA ASN A 728 -2.15 -31.99 -22.86
C ASN A 728 -1.36 -32.89 -23.85
N PRO A 729 -2.04 -33.62 -24.75
CA PRO A 729 -1.38 -34.47 -25.74
C PRO A 729 -0.33 -33.75 -26.61
N GLY A 730 -0.49 -32.44 -26.81
CA GLY A 730 0.47 -31.59 -27.52
C GLY A 730 1.83 -31.50 -26.83
N LEU A 731 1.89 -31.56 -25.49
CA LEU A 731 3.15 -31.54 -24.74
C LEU A 731 3.95 -32.83 -24.97
N LYS A 732 3.33 -34.00 -24.84
CA LYS A 732 3.98 -35.31 -25.08
C LYS A 732 4.61 -35.40 -26.46
N GLY A 733 3.95 -34.85 -27.47
CA GLY A 733 4.45 -34.88 -28.85
C GLY A 733 5.64 -33.94 -29.12
N ARG A 734 5.91 -32.96 -28.24
CA ARG A 734 6.99 -31.95 -28.42
C ARG A 734 8.18 -32.19 -27.51
N PHE A 735 7.93 -32.76 -26.33
CA PHE A 735 8.93 -33.17 -25.37
C PHE A 735 9.36 -34.63 -25.58
N ALA A 736 10.18 -34.89 -26.61
CA ALA A 736 10.62 -36.24 -26.95
C ALA A 736 11.82 -36.74 -26.11
N VAL A 737 12.49 -35.85 -25.36
CA VAL A 737 13.67 -36.17 -24.57
C VAL A 737 13.38 -35.93 -23.09
N THR A 738 13.41 -37.00 -22.29
CA THR A 738 13.40 -36.93 -20.83
C THR A 738 14.77 -37.29 -20.28
N ILE A 739 15.26 -36.46 -19.35
CA ILE A 739 16.53 -36.61 -18.65
C ILE A 739 16.24 -36.69 -17.15
N GLU A 740 16.58 -37.82 -16.55
CA GLU A 740 16.38 -38.08 -15.12
C GLU A 740 17.64 -37.74 -14.33
N PHE A 741 17.46 -36.97 -13.26
CA PHE A 741 18.48 -36.50 -12.34
C PHE A 741 18.30 -37.20 -10.99
N PRO A 742 19.06 -38.28 -10.70
CA PRO A 742 18.98 -38.97 -9.43
C PRO A 742 19.53 -38.13 -8.28
N SER A 743 19.13 -38.44 -7.04
CA SER A 743 19.78 -37.89 -5.85
C SER A 743 21.26 -38.29 -5.78
N TYR A 744 22.10 -37.40 -5.27
CA TYR A 744 23.51 -37.67 -5.05
C TYR A 744 23.72 -38.64 -3.88
N THR A 745 24.70 -39.51 -4.04
CA THR A 745 25.25 -40.35 -2.98
C THR A 745 26.00 -39.50 -1.94
N ASN A 746 26.28 -40.05 -0.76
CA ASN A 746 27.01 -39.33 0.30
C ASN A 746 28.42 -38.94 -0.15
N ASP A 747 29.08 -39.82 -0.90
CA ASP A 747 30.42 -39.56 -1.42
C ASP A 747 30.38 -38.44 -2.47
N GLU A 748 29.37 -38.43 -3.36
CA GLU A 748 29.18 -37.33 -4.33
C GLU A 748 28.84 -36.00 -3.64
N LEU A 749 28.02 -35.98 -2.58
CA LEU A 749 27.72 -34.76 -1.81
C LEU A 749 28.96 -34.21 -1.11
N THR A 750 29.79 -35.10 -0.56
CA THR A 750 31.06 -34.74 0.09
C THR A 750 32.04 -34.18 -0.96
N GLU A 751 32.13 -34.80 -2.13
CA GLU A 751 32.96 -34.29 -3.24
C GLU A 751 32.47 -32.91 -3.74
N ILE A 752 31.16 -32.68 -3.82
CA ILE A 752 30.60 -31.37 -4.16
C ILE A 752 30.97 -30.33 -3.10
N PHE A 753 30.94 -30.68 -1.82
CA PHE A 753 31.35 -29.81 -0.73
C PHE A 753 32.83 -29.41 -0.89
N ASP A 754 33.73 -30.38 -1.07
CA ASP A 754 35.16 -30.11 -1.20
C ASP A 754 35.50 -29.25 -2.42
N ARG A 755 34.85 -29.51 -3.56
CA ARG A 755 35.03 -28.67 -4.75
C ARG A 755 34.53 -27.24 -4.52
N SER A 756 33.45 -27.08 -3.76
CA SER A 756 32.91 -25.76 -3.41
C SER A 756 33.83 -25.01 -2.44
N VAL A 757 34.46 -25.72 -1.51
CA VAL A 757 35.49 -25.19 -0.59
C VAL A 757 36.75 -24.77 -1.39
N ALA A 758 37.23 -25.63 -2.28
CA ALA A 758 38.40 -25.33 -3.12
C ALA A 758 38.17 -24.13 -4.05
N ALA A 759 36.95 -23.98 -4.61
CA ALA A 759 36.58 -22.83 -5.42
C ALA A 759 36.63 -21.49 -4.65
N GLN A 760 36.48 -21.53 -3.32
CA GLN A 760 36.65 -20.38 -2.42
C GLN A 760 38.10 -20.20 -1.93
N GLN A 761 39.06 -20.93 -2.53
CA GLN A 761 40.47 -20.94 -2.12
C GLN A 761 40.66 -21.38 -0.65
N ARG A 762 39.79 -22.27 -0.17
CA ARG A 762 39.85 -22.85 1.17
C ARG A 762 40.25 -24.32 1.13
N THR A 763 40.63 -24.86 2.28
CA THR A 763 41.01 -26.27 2.44
C THR A 763 40.29 -26.88 3.65
N THR A 764 39.88 -28.14 3.50
CA THR A 764 39.22 -28.91 4.56
C THR A 764 40.25 -29.81 5.24
N THR A 765 40.35 -29.77 6.57
CA THR A 765 41.18 -30.74 7.31
C THR A 765 40.59 -32.16 7.20
N PRO A 766 41.40 -33.23 7.29
CA PRO A 766 40.91 -34.61 7.18
C PRO A 766 39.76 -34.94 8.16
N ASP A 767 39.83 -34.42 9.38
CA ASP A 767 38.81 -34.62 10.41
C ASP A 767 37.52 -33.81 10.11
N ALA A 768 37.65 -32.59 9.55
CA ALA A 768 36.50 -31.82 9.09
C ALA A 768 35.79 -32.51 7.91
N HIS A 769 36.55 -33.05 6.97
CA HIS A 769 36.00 -33.82 5.85
C HIS A 769 35.23 -35.05 6.33
N ALA A 770 35.77 -35.79 7.31
CA ALA A 770 35.07 -36.92 7.93
C ALA A 770 33.77 -36.49 8.63
N ALA A 771 33.77 -35.33 9.30
CA ALA A 771 32.59 -34.77 9.95
C ALA A 771 31.48 -34.38 8.95
N VAL A 772 31.86 -33.77 7.82
CA VAL A 772 30.94 -33.43 6.72
C VAL A 772 30.28 -34.69 6.14
N ARG A 773 31.08 -35.74 5.87
CA ARG A 773 30.56 -37.01 5.36
C ARG A 773 29.59 -37.67 6.34
N ALA A 774 29.93 -37.71 7.63
CA ALA A 774 29.06 -38.24 8.68
C ALA A 774 27.74 -37.46 8.79
N HIS A 775 27.77 -36.13 8.57
CA HIS A 775 26.56 -35.33 8.53
C HIS A 775 25.64 -35.74 7.39
N PHE A 776 26.14 -35.86 6.16
CA PHE A 776 25.31 -36.29 5.02
C PHE A 776 24.79 -37.72 5.15
N GLU A 777 25.52 -38.61 5.83
CA GLU A 777 25.06 -39.95 6.20
C GLU A 777 23.88 -39.93 7.18
N ALA A 778 23.86 -38.96 8.10
CA ALA A 778 22.81 -38.83 9.10
C ALA A 778 21.52 -38.17 8.58
N LEU A 779 21.57 -37.46 7.45
CA LEU A 779 20.40 -36.76 6.90
C LEU A 779 19.36 -37.74 6.31
N PRO A 780 18.06 -37.58 6.65
CA PRO A 780 17.01 -38.43 6.12
C PRO A 780 16.84 -38.22 4.61
N ARG A 781 16.79 -39.32 3.85
CA ARG A 781 16.61 -39.32 2.38
C ARG A 781 15.13 -39.35 2.00
N ASN A 782 14.38 -38.38 2.53
CA ASN A 782 12.97 -38.20 2.21
C ASN A 782 12.80 -37.32 0.95
N ARG A 783 11.55 -37.08 0.55
CA ARG A 783 11.19 -36.29 -0.64
C ARG A 783 11.62 -34.82 -0.57
N GLU A 784 11.86 -34.30 0.63
CA GLU A 784 12.29 -32.92 0.89
C GLU A 784 13.81 -32.74 0.81
N PHE A 785 14.57 -33.85 0.73
CA PHE A 785 16.02 -33.81 0.67
C PHE A 785 16.53 -33.05 -0.57
N ALA A 786 17.24 -31.95 -0.35
CA ALA A 786 17.57 -30.97 -1.37
C ALA A 786 18.99 -31.08 -1.96
N ASN A 787 19.68 -32.21 -1.76
CA ASN A 787 20.95 -32.54 -2.42
C ASN A 787 22.00 -31.40 -2.37
N GLY A 788 22.41 -30.85 -3.52
CA GLY A 788 23.38 -29.76 -3.58
C GLY A 788 22.96 -28.47 -2.86
N ARG A 789 21.66 -28.27 -2.59
CA ARG A 789 21.19 -27.17 -1.73
C ARG A 789 21.54 -27.42 -0.26
N GLU A 790 21.56 -28.68 0.20
CA GLU A 790 22.04 -29.04 1.53
C GLU A 790 23.56 -28.82 1.65
N VAL A 791 24.32 -29.13 0.60
CA VAL A 791 25.76 -28.85 0.56
C VAL A 791 26.03 -27.35 0.68
N ARG A 792 25.29 -26.51 -0.06
CA ARG A 792 25.41 -25.05 0.04
C ARG A 792 25.03 -24.55 1.43
N ARG A 793 23.90 -25.01 1.99
CA ARG A 793 23.47 -24.65 3.36
C ARG A 793 24.56 -24.97 4.38
N LEU A 794 25.14 -26.17 4.32
CA LEU A 794 26.21 -26.58 5.23
C LEU A 794 27.45 -25.70 5.03
N LEU A 795 27.85 -25.43 3.79
CA LEU A 795 29.01 -24.59 3.50
C LEU A 795 28.82 -23.17 4.04
N ASP A 796 27.66 -22.54 3.83
CA ASP A 796 27.36 -21.20 4.32
C ASP A 796 27.45 -21.15 5.86
N ALA A 797 26.89 -22.16 6.54
CA ALA A 797 26.97 -22.28 8.00
C ALA A 797 28.40 -22.52 8.51
N VAL A 798 29.22 -23.29 7.77
CA VAL A 798 30.64 -23.49 8.09
C VAL A 798 31.44 -22.20 7.92
N VAL A 799 31.16 -21.41 6.89
CA VAL A 799 31.83 -20.11 6.68
C VAL A 799 31.48 -19.12 7.79
N GLU A 800 30.24 -19.11 8.25
CA GLU A 800 29.81 -18.34 9.42
C GLU A 800 30.54 -18.80 10.70
N ALA A 801 30.66 -20.12 10.91
CA ALA A 801 31.40 -20.67 12.04
C ALA A 801 32.90 -20.27 12.02
N ILE A 802 33.52 -20.25 10.84
CA ILE A 802 34.90 -19.75 10.66
C ILE A 802 34.99 -18.27 11.02
N ALA A 803 34.05 -17.44 10.56
CA ALA A 803 34.04 -16.01 10.87
C ALA A 803 33.96 -15.75 12.38
N ASN A 804 33.10 -16.50 13.08
CA ASN A 804 32.97 -16.41 14.54
C ASN A 804 34.25 -16.87 15.25
N ARG A 805 34.80 -18.02 14.87
CA ARG A 805 36.07 -18.52 15.44
C ARG A 805 37.21 -17.52 15.27
N VAL A 806 37.37 -16.95 14.07
CA VAL A 806 38.44 -16.00 13.75
C VAL A 806 38.26 -14.69 14.53
N ALA A 807 37.02 -14.21 14.66
CA ALA A 807 36.71 -13.02 15.45
C ALA A 807 36.99 -13.24 16.94
N GLU A 808 36.67 -14.42 17.48
CA GLU A 808 36.92 -14.77 18.89
C GLU A 808 38.40 -15.00 19.20
N SER A 809 39.15 -15.63 18.28
CA SER A 809 40.58 -15.89 18.47
C SER A 809 41.45 -14.64 18.21
N GLY A 810 40.94 -13.69 17.42
CA GLY A 810 41.68 -12.52 16.95
C GLY A 810 42.75 -12.83 15.89
N ASP A 811 42.81 -14.08 15.38
CA ASP A 811 43.79 -14.53 14.39
C ASP A 811 43.23 -14.49 12.97
N PHE A 812 43.49 -13.37 12.29
CA PHE A 812 43.12 -13.11 10.89
C PHE A 812 44.22 -13.51 9.89
N SER A 813 45.07 -14.48 10.23
CA SER A 813 46.06 -15.02 9.29
C SER A 813 45.38 -15.72 8.10
N GLU A 814 46.07 -15.75 6.95
CA GLU A 814 45.60 -16.43 5.73
C GLU A 814 45.25 -17.90 6.03
N GLU A 815 46.09 -18.59 6.81
CA GLU A 815 45.87 -19.98 7.23
C GLU A 815 44.59 -20.15 8.06
N SER A 816 44.32 -19.25 9.00
CA SER A 816 43.12 -19.26 9.86
C SER A 816 41.82 -18.97 9.08
N LEU A 817 41.92 -18.12 8.05
CA LEU A 817 40.82 -17.76 7.15
C LEU A 817 40.54 -18.81 6.07
N SER A 818 41.56 -19.57 5.66
CA SER A 818 41.47 -20.55 4.58
C SER A 818 41.18 -21.98 5.04
N THR A 819 41.41 -22.30 6.32
CA THR A 819 41.35 -23.69 6.81
C THR A 819 40.06 -24.00 7.58
N ILE A 820 39.35 -25.05 7.15
CA ILE A 820 38.14 -25.56 7.78
C ILE A 820 38.51 -26.68 8.77
N HIS A 821 38.17 -26.47 10.04
CA HIS A 821 38.42 -27.39 11.14
C HIS A 821 37.13 -28.13 11.55
N PRO A 822 37.23 -29.31 12.17
CA PRO A 822 36.06 -30.08 12.60
C PRO A 822 35.19 -29.34 13.61
N SER A 823 35.76 -28.39 14.36
CA SER A 823 35.01 -27.47 15.24
C SER A 823 34.01 -26.62 14.48
N ASP A 824 34.35 -26.17 13.27
CA ASP A 824 33.49 -25.28 12.49
C ASP A 824 32.34 -26.07 11.88
N VAL A 825 32.64 -27.27 11.39
CA VAL A 825 31.61 -28.21 10.93
C VAL A 825 30.66 -28.51 12.09
N LYS A 826 31.18 -28.82 13.27
CA LYS A 826 30.33 -29.09 14.44
C LYS A 826 29.49 -27.89 14.87
N ALA A 827 30.04 -26.68 14.82
CA ALA A 827 29.33 -25.45 15.14
C ALA A 827 28.26 -25.09 14.10
N ALA A 828 28.49 -25.46 12.84
CA ALA A 828 27.55 -25.28 11.74
C ALA A 828 26.36 -26.24 11.78
N LEU A 829 26.44 -27.33 12.56
CA LEU A 829 25.35 -28.27 12.72
C LEU A 829 24.38 -27.79 13.81
N PRO A 830 23.05 -27.88 13.59
CA PRO A 830 22.07 -27.57 14.62
C PRO A 830 22.35 -28.43 15.86
N THR A 831 22.34 -27.81 17.04
CA THR A 831 22.40 -28.55 18.30
C THR A 831 21.10 -29.37 18.40
N LEU A 832 21.24 -30.70 18.32
CA LEU A 832 20.12 -31.65 18.45
C LEU A 832 19.41 -31.54 19.79
#